data_AF-A0A830CMQ9-F1
#
_entry.id   AF-A0A830CMQ9-F1
#
_cell.length_a   1.000
_cell.length_b   1.000
_cell.length_c   1.000
_cell.angle_alpha   90.00
_cell.angle_beta   90.00
_cell.angle_gamma   90.00
#
_symmetry.space_group_name_H-M   'P 1'
#
loop_
_entity.id
_entity.type
_entity.pdbx_description
1 polymer ?
#
loop_
_entity_poly.entity_id
_entity_poly.type
_entity_poly.pdbx_seq_one_letter_code
_entity_poly.pdbx_strand_id
1 'polypeptide(L)'
;MMMQRCMCMVMIGLIGSNIYYTDGRPHRILLDTDVDTDDVFALLYILKLDTSIFDLQALIPVDLELNFLCIYKAYMLKSKSLYLFCSAVTINVNSWSNAGHAINQVYDLLYMMGRDDIAVGVGGEGGILEDGTILPNVGGYLPIIEQGNGTAGYCRYSQAIPVGLRGKLDIDTKYGFRKSFLPQGSRRYSPLRQPTAQQVMIDKISAGPITVFIIGANTNLAIFLMSNPHLKKNIKHIYIMGGAVRPQNSTCCCPEDSSSSCKPSQCCDMGNVYTGYNSNPYAECNMFSDPFAAYQVIHSGIPVTLVPLDATNTIPITKNLFTEFENNQHTYEAQFCFKSLKMAHDTWWGDQFFKSYCMWDSFLSGVATSIMLGQNNTNGENEFAEMEYMNITVITSNKPYGISDGSNPFFYGLKKPKFNLTRNGVHSGHVQNGLSDPFCIAKNGCKDGFTAEVSGRKGVHVLVAVKAKPNRHKNSLLNREYFISFLDVLNRQTQTGKFNFTTQFPHYREVVYKPDFRGRRFGKNVVFDMDMSAGDFLTLFYLLKLPVEVISLKAIIVSPTGWANAATIDVIYDLLHMMGRDDIPVGLGDYFALNQSDPNYPAAGDCKYNRAIPHGSGGYLDSDTLYGLARDLPRSPRRYTAENSVKFGAPRDTHHPELRQPLALEIWQSVIKSLDPGSKVTVLTNGPLTNVARIILADIKITCPIQDIIIVGGHISKKKNDTGNVINIPSNKYAEMNMFLDPLAAKTVFESSYNITLIPLNVQRTVCRFDKVLKRLRLTKETPESLFVRRLLSRLHRLKRTHPRYQHMDMFLGEIVGAIILAGNSSFLKTNYATRNVEVLATGAESEDGRIIIDGNKGRSVKVLEHVDPHAYYTSFANRLGDEKQSAIRFKSTIDCTTGYTIRLYHLQSYYYLLSLSVTSDSSTTSDRLTVEISKKDPVGTCEQSAYSSYNENNLTDIDYNSRLFLDCSWTMVSSTMHNCTTITLSMVNTPSQFKRGYIRDTKHMSKSREELFTQWCSQHICNLIS
;
A
#
# COMPACT_ATOMS: atom_id res chain seq x y z
N MET A 1 57.56 19.35 39.38
CA MET A 1 56.52 19.75 38.39
C MET A 1 55.74 18.58 37.79
N MET A 2 56.32 17.56 37.13
CA MET A 2 55.53 16.44 36.57
C MET A 2 54.66 15.72 37.62
N MET A 3 55.20 15.44 38.81
CA MET A 3 54.49 14.74 39.89
C MET A 3 53.24 15.53 40.38
N GLN A 4 53.31 16.87 40.42
CA GLN A 4 52.17 17.75 40.73
C GLN A 4 51.07 17.69 39.64
N ARG A 5 51.46 17.60 38.35
CA ARG A 5 50.49 17.46 37.25
C ARG A 5 49.79 16.09 37.27
N CYS A 6 50.51 15.02 37.61
CA CYS A 6 49.89 13.71 37.82
C CYS A 6 48.94 13.70 39.02
N MET A 7 49.31 14.31 40.15
CA MET A 7 48.43 14.41 41.33
C MET A 7 47.13 15.19 41.04
N CYS A 8 47.21 16.29 40.30
CA CYS A 8 45.99 17.02 39.88
C CYS A 8 45.08 16.16 38.97
N MET A 9 45.63 15.38 38.04
CA MET A 9 44.81 14.50 37.19
C MET A 9 44.17 13.34 37.97
N VAL A 10 44.88 12.75 38.94
CA VAL A 10 44.31 11.70 39.81
C VAL A 10 43.22 12.26 40.73
N MET A 11 43.40 13.46 41.28
CA MET A 11 42.38 14.12 42.10
C MET A 11 41.12 14.49 41.29
N ILE A 12 41.27 14.95 40.05
CA ILE A 12 40.13 15.21 39.15
C ILE A 12 39.40 13.90 38.79
N GLY A 13 40.15 12.80 38.59
CA GLY A 13 39.57 11.47 38.35
C GLY A 13 38.78 10.92 39.55
N LEU A 14 39.26 11.14 40.77
CA LEU A 14 38.62 10.65 42.01
C LEU A 14 37.45 11.53 42.49
N ILE A 15 37.42 12.82 42.15
CA ILE A 15 36.26 13.69 42.43
C ILE A 15 35.12 13.44 41.42
N GLY A 16 35.45 12.96 40.22
CA GLY A 16 34.47 12.62 39.17
C GLY A 16 33.67 11.33 39.40
N SER A 17 34.06 10.46 40.33
CA SER A 17 33.46 9.12 40.48
C SER A 17 32.13 9.06 41.22
N ASN A 18 31.54 10.20 41.60
CA ASN A 18 30.21 10.31 42.23
C ASN A 18 29.16 11.00 41.34
N ILE A 19 29.35 10.95 40.01
CA ILE A 19 28.32 11.33 39.05
C ILE A 19 27.57 10.07 38.59
N TYR A 20 26.27 10.01 38.87
CA TYR A 20 25.39 8.93 38.42
C TYR A 20 25.49 8.74 36.90
N TYR A 21 26.01 7.60 36.47
CA TYR A 21 26.00 7.18 35.05
C TYR A 21 24.58 6.78 34.63
N THR A 22 23.78 7.75 34.19
CA THR A 22 22.59 7.46 33.38
C THR A 22 23.01 7.29 31.93
N ASP A 23 22.97 6.06 31.45
CA ASP A 23 23.36 5.66 30.09
C ASP A 23 22.54 6.44 29.03
N GLY A 24 23.22 7.24 28.22
CA GLY A 24 22.65 8.19 27.25
C GLY A 24 22.08 7.52 26.00
N ARG A 25 21.22 6.52 26.17
CA ARG A 25 20.64 5.75 25.07
C ARG A 25 19.57 6.55 24.33
N PRO A 26 19.52 6.47 22.99
CA PRO A 26 18.49 7.16 22.21
C PRO A 26 17.09 6.62 22.54
N HIS A 27 16.11 7.52 22.51
CA HIS A 27 14.70 7.20 22.69
C HIS A 27 14.17 6.54 21.42
N ARG A 28 14.09 5.20 21.46
CA ARG A 28 13.56 4.38 20.37
C ARG A 28 12.04 4.58 20.27
N ILE A 29 11.56 4.92 19.08
CA ILE A 29 10.14 5.04 18.74
C ILE A 29 9.74 3.90 17.80
N LEU A 30 8.51 3.39 17.99
CA LEU A 30 7.73 2.65 17.00
C LEU A 30 6.44 3.44 16.74
N LEU A 31 6.13 3.71 15.47
CA LEU A 31 4.93 4.45 15.04
C LEU A 31 3.91 3.49 14.41
N ASP A 32 2.70 3.38 14.96
CA ASP A 32 1.58 2.64 14.37
C ASP A 32 0.58 3.62 13.76
N THR A 33 0.31 3.50 12.45
CA THR A 33 -0.25 4.55 11.58
C THR A 33 -1.18 3.96 10.51
N ASP A 34 -2.21 4.68 10.08
CA ASP A 34 -3.04 4.31 8.92
C ASP A 34 -2.83 5.24 7.70
N VAL A 35 -1.77 6.05 7.73
CA VAL A 35 -1.11 6.68 6.56
C VAL A 35 -2.06 7.58 5.74
N ASP A 36 -2.92 8.33 6.44
CA ASP A 36 -3.63 9.48 5.90
C ASP A 36 -2.70 10.71 5.81
N THR A 37 -3.25 11.92 5.92
CA THR A 37 -2.60 13.17 5.50
C THR A 37 -1.68 13.67 6.59
N ASP A 38 -2.23 13.74 7.80
CA ASP A 38 -1.58 14.16 9.00
C ASP A 38 -0.70 13.07 9.62
N ASP A 39 -0.95 11.77 9.36
CA ASP A 39 0.04 10.72 9.63
C ASP A 39 1.38 10.99 8.93
N VAL A 40 1.32 11.43 7.67
CA VAL A 40 2.53 11.75 6.92
C VAL A 40 3.22 12.99 7.51
N PHE A 41 2.44 13.96 8.00
CA PHE A 41 2.99 15.12 8.70
C PHE A 41 3.64 14.70 10.03
N ALA A 42 3.02 13.79 10.78
CA ALA A 42 3.54 13.20 12.00
C ALA A 42 4.86 12.45 11.76
N LEU A 43 4.88 11.54 10.77
CA LEU A 43 6.07 10.79 10.39
C LEU A 43 7.21 11.73 9.95
N LEU A 44 6.94 12.69 9.08
CA LEU A 44 7.97 13.64 8.63
C LEU A 44 8.45 14.53 9.77
N TYR A 45 7.57 15.03 10.64
CA TYR A 45 7.96 15.77 11.85
C TYR A 45 8.89 14.95 12.76
N ILE A 46 8.58 13.67 13.01
CA ILE A 46 9.44 12.75 13.78
C ILE A 46 10.79 12.54 13.09
N LEU A 47 10.82 12.31 11.77
CA LEU A 47 12.07 12.10 11.01
C LEU A 47 12.95 13.36 10.95
N LYS A 48 12.35 14.55 10.98
CA LYS A 48 13.06 15.84 11.06
C LYS A 48 13.61 16.15 12.46
N LEU A 49 13.00 15.59 13.51
CA LEU A 49 13.52 15.61 14.88
C LEU A 49 14.54 14.50 15.17
N ASP A 50 14.58 13.44 14.35
CA ASP A 50 15.52 12.33 14.51
C ASP A 50 16.96 12.86 14.33
N THR A 51 17.68 12.89 15.44
CA THR A 51 19.02 13.49 15.55
C THR A 51 20.09 12.42 15.67
N SER A 52 19.78 11.18 15.24
CA SER A 52 20.76 10.09 15.14
C SER A 52 21.78 10.35 14.02
N ILE A 53 22.83 11.09 14.37
CA ILE A 53 24.03 11.21 13.53
C ILE A 53 24.81 9.89 13.61
N PHE A 54 24.59 9.03 12.63
CA PHE A 54 25.53 7.97 12.27
C PHE A 54 25.94 8.13 10.79
N ASP A 55 26.97 8.93 10.56
CA ASP A 55 27.96 8.59 9.54
C ASP A 55 29.34 9.18 9.87
N LEU A 56 30.25 8.32 10.34
CA LEU A 56 31.70 8.50 10.15
C LEU A 56 32.42 7.15 10.25
N GLN A 57 32.10 6.24 9.31
CA GLN A 57 32.92 5.03 9.06
C GLN A 57 33.41 4.97 7.62
N ALA A 58 34.01 6.08 7.16
CA ALA A 58 34.92 6.11 6.03
C ALA A 58 36.05 7.09 6.30
N LEU A 59 37.30 6.67 6.05
CA LEU A 59 38.52 7.51 6.08
C LEU A 59 38.94 8.08 7.46
N ILE A 60 39.33 7.21 8.38
CA ILE A 60 40.46 7.50 9.28
C ILE A 60 41.54 6.44 8.99
N PRO A 61 42.70 6.82 8.43
CA PRO A 61 43.85 5.92 8.32
C PRO A 61 44.29 5.47 9.71
N VAL A 62 44.59 4.18 9.85
CA VAL A 62 45.02 3.57 11.12
C VAL A 62 46.48 3.96 11.40
N ASP A 63 46.74 5.22 11.75
CA ASP A 63 48.05 5.71 12.22
C ASP A 63 48.00 7.13 12.86
N LEU A 64 46.91 7.51 13.54
CA LEU A 64 46.93 8.66 14.47
C LEU A 64 46.30 8.35 15.85
N GLU A 65 47.13 8.58 16.86
CA GLU A 65 47.04 8.31 18.31
C GLU A 65 45.67 8.10 18.99
N LEU A 66 45.62 7.06 19.85
CA LEU A 66 44.50 6.72 20.73
C LEU A 66 43.99 7.88 21.63
N ASN A 67 44.83 8.87 21.93
CA ASN A 67 44.48 9.99 22.82
C ASN A 67 43.36 10.87 22.23
N PHE A 68 43.38 11.12 20.92
CA PHE A 68 42.33 11.92 20.27
C PHE A 68 41.00 11.18 20.23
N LEU A 69 41.00 9.86 20.01
CA LEU A 69 39.76 9.06 20.00
C LEU A 69 39.08 9.03 21.38
N CYS A 70 39.87 8.95 22.46
CA CYS A 70 39.36 9.03 23.83
C CYS A 70 38.83 10.42 24.19
N ILE A 71 39.55 11.50 23.82
CA ILE A 71 39.10 12.87 24.06
C ILE A 71 37.84 13.18 23.22
N TYR A 72 37.78 12.76 21.96
CA TYR A 72 36.62 13.00 21.07
C TYR A 72 35.39 12.18 21.48
N LYS A 73 35.55 10.90 21.87
CA LYS A 73 34.47 10.14 22.54
C LYS A 73 34.01 10.82 23.82
N ALA A 74 34.93 11.31 24.67
CA ALA A 74 34.58 12.03 25.88
C ALA A 74 33.93 13.40 25.61
N TYR A 75 34.22 14.05 24.49
CA TYR A 75 33.58 15.31 24.08
C TYR A 75 32.17 15.08 23.53
N MET A 76 32.00 14.05 22.70
CA MET A 76 30.67 13.59 22.23
C MET A 76 29.80 13.12 23.41
N LEU A 77 30.37 12.37 24.37
CA LEU A 77 29.68 11.95 25.61
C LEU A 77 29.44 13.11 26.60
N LYS A 78 30.10 14.26 26.45
CA LYS A 78 29.80 15.49 27.20
C LYS A 78 28.61 16.25 26.61
N SER A 79 28.23 15.99 25.36
CA SER A 79 26.96 16.48 24.80
C SER A 79 25.81 15.68 25.39
N LYS A 80 25.24 16.15 26.50
CA LYS A 80 23.99 15.61 27.11
C LYS A 80 22.77 15.92 26.23
N SER A 81 22.73 15.36 25.03
CA SER A 81 21.60 15.44 24.12
C SER A 81 20.79 14.15 24.21
N LEU A 82 19.53 14.25 24.63
CA LEU A 82 18.57 13.17 24.41
C LEU A 82 18.28 13.13 22.90
N TYR A 83 18.56 12.00 22.26
CA TYR A 83 18.31 11.80 20.84
C TYR A 83 17.04 10.96 20.63
N LEU A 84 16.14 11.42 19.77
CA LEU A 84 15.01 10.64 19.28
C LEU A 84 15.48 9.75 18.13
N PHE A 85 15.01 8.50 18.08
CA PHE A 85 15.32 7.56 17.01
C PHE A 85 14.07 6.78 16.58
N CYS A 86 13.54 7.07 15.39
CA CYS A 86 12.46 6.27 14.82
C CYS A 86 13.05 4.95 14.32
N SER A 87 12.57 3.83 14.90
CA SER A 87 13.17 2.50 14.70
C SER A 87 12.30 1.55 13.87
N ALA A 88 11.00 1.82 13.79
CA ALA A 88 10.04 1.13 12.95
C ALA A 88 8.75 1.94 12.75
N VAL A 89 8.08 1.66 11.64
CA VAL A 89 6.70 2.04 11.35
C VAL A 89 5.89 0.76 11.19
N THR A 90 4.70 0.69 11.75
CA THR A 90 3.70 -0.35 11.48
C THR A 90 2.45 0.28 10.91
N ILE A 91 1.90 -0.35 9.87
CA ILE A 91 0.73 0.16 9.18
C ILE A 91 -0.49 -0.63 9.66
N ASN A 92 -1.47 0.09 10.19
CA ASN A 92 -2.81 -0.40 10.48
C ASN A 92 -3.70 -0.17 9.26
N VAL A 93 -4.47 -1.19 8.88
CA VAL A 93 -5.29 -1.21 7.67
C VAL A 93 -6.78 -1.47 7.97
N ASN A 94 -7.14 -1.48 9.25
CA ASN A 94 -8.51 -1.51 9.78
C ASN A 94 -9.19 -0.13 9.75
N SER A 95 -8.83 0.72 8.79
CA SER A 95 -9.21 2.14 8.78
C SER A 95 -8.97 2.74 7.37
N TRP A 96 -8.52 3.99 7.34
CA TRP A 96 -8.23 4.81 6.17
C TRP A 96 -7.24 4.16 5.19
N SER A 97 -6.22 3.43 5.64
CA SER A 97 -5.18 2.87 4.74
C SER A 97 -5.62 1.77 3.76
N ASN A 98 -4.88 1.64 2.66
CA ASN A 98 -4.90 0.51 1.73
C ASN A 98 -3.46 -0.08 1.64
N ALA A 99 -3.19 -1.29 2.16
CA ALA A 99 -1.82 -1.69 2.52
C ALA A 99 -0.80 -1.58 1.39
N GLY A 100 -1.00 -2.24 0.25
CA GLY A 100 0.00 -2.24 -0.82
C GLY A 100 0.26 -0.85 -1.41
N HIS A 101 -0.69 0.08 -1.30
CA HIS A 101 -0.45 1.50 -1.59
C HIS A 101 0.31 2.21 -0.47
N ALA A 102 -0.17 2.11 0.78
CA ALA A 102 0.40 2.75 1.96
C ALA A 102 1.85 2.36 2.22
N ILE A 103 2.18 1.06 2.13
CA ILE A 103 3.55 0.53 2.29
C ILE A 103 4.50 1.15 1.26
N ASN A 104 4.07 1.23 0.00
CA ASN A 104 4.88 1.82 -1.06
C ASN A 104 5.02 3.35 -0.87
N GLN A 105 4.03 4.03 -0.28
CA GLN A 105 4.15 5.45 0.11
C GLN A 105 5.13 5.64 1.27
N VAL A 106 5.04 4.84 2.33
CA VAL A 106 6.00 4.88 3.45
C VAL A 106 7.42 4.55 2.96
N TYR A 107 7.60 3.58 2.06
CA TYR A 107 8.91 3.31 1.45
C TYR A 107 9.43 4.48 0.61
N ASP A 108 8.60 5.16 -0.17
CA ASP A 108 9.04 6.31 -0.98
C ASP A 108 9.34 7.55 -0.11
N LEU A 109 8.60 7.75 1.00
CA LEU A 109 8.91 8.76 2.03
C LEU A 109 10.21 8.46 2.79
N LEU A 110 10.41 7.21 3.24
CA LEU A 110 11.65 6.79 3.90
C LEU A 110 12.84 6.88 2.95
N TYR A 111 12.66 6.54 1.67
CA TYR A 111 13.69 6.71 0.65
C TYR A 111 14.02 8.19 0.44
N MET A 112 13.03 9.08 0.31
CA MET A 112 13.22 10.54 0.24
C MET A 112 14.08 11.06 1.41
N MET A 113 13.78 10.63 2.64
CA MET A 113 14.53 11.02 3.85
C MET A 113 15.88 10.28 4.00
N GLY A 114 16.17 9.28 3.15
CA GLY A 114 17.35 8.43 3.27
C GLY A 114 17.36 7.59 4.55
N ARG A 115 16.19 7.13 4.98
CA ARG A 115 15.92 6.34 6.20
C ARG A 115 15.37 4.95 5.90
N ASP A 116 15.98 4.28 4.91
CA ASP A 116 15.64 2.92 4.52
C ASP A 116 16.03 1.85 5.58
N ASP A 117 16.74 2.24 6.63
CA ASP A 117 17.01 1.46 7.85
C ASP A 117 15.76 1.21 8.71
N ILE A 118 14.74 2.07 8.61
CA ILE A 118 13.51 1.95 9.39
C ILE A 118 12.70 0.75 8.88
N ALA A 119 12.44 -0.21 9.78
CA ALA A 119 11.61 -1.37 9.45
C ALA A 119 10.15 -0.95 9.25
N VAL A 120 9.49 -1.47 8.23
CA VAL A 120 8.06 -1.22 7.97
C VAL A 120 7.31 -2.55 8.05
N GLY A 121 6.38 -2.65 9.00
CA GLY A 121 5.48 -3.78 9.16
C GLY A 121 4.06 -3.42 8.71
N VAL A 122 3.28 -4.40 8.27
CA VAL A 122 1.87 -4.18 7.92
C VAL A 122 1.04 -5.45 8.11
N GLY A 123 -0.08 -5.32 8.83
CA GLY A 123 -1.04 -6.39 9.08
C GLY A 123 -0.43 -7.77 9.39
N GLY A 124 -1.03 -8.84 8.86
CA GLY A 124 -0.57 -10.22 9.07
C GLY A 124 -1.52 -11.34 8.58
N GLU A 125 -0.97 -12.47 8.11
CA GLU A 125 -1.70 -13.60 7.50
C GLU A 125 -2.29 -14.62 8.50
N GLY A 126 -2.32 -14.31 9.79
CA GLY A 126 -2.97 -15.11 10.82
C GLY A 126 -4.50 -14.95 10.82
N GLY A 127 -5.14 -15.59 11.80
CA GLY A 127 -6.55 -15.39 12.12
C GLY A 127 -6.80 -15.59 13.62
N ILE A 128 -8.01 -15.26 14.09
CA ILE A 128 -8.44 -15.49 15.47
C ILE A 128 -9.48 -16.63 15.46
N LEU A 129 -9.23 -17.68 16.23
CA LEU A 129 -10.12 -18.83 16.32
C LEU A 129 -11.42 -18.49 17.08
N GLU A 130 -12.43 -19.35 16.99
CA GLU A 130 -13.75 -19.14 17.63
C GLU A 130 -13.69 -19.01 19.16
N ASP A 131 -12.67 -19.60 19.80
CA ASP A 131 -12.43 -19.47 21.25
C ASP A 131 -11.66 -18.19 21.64
N GLY A 132 -11.19 -17.42 20.65
CA GLY A 132 -10.34 -16.25 20.83
C GLY A 132 -8.84 -16.55 20.85
N THR A 133 -8.41 -17.76 20.48
CA THR A 133 -6.96 -18.03 20.30
C THR A 133 -6.44 -17.22 19.11
N ILE A 134 -5.51 -16.30 19.39
CA ILE A 134 -4.83 -15.48 18.38
C ILE A 134 -3.69 -16.31 17.78
N LEU A 135 -3.73 -16.57 16.48
CA LEU A 135 -2.68 -17.32 15.79
C LEU A 135 -1.44 -16.45 15.53
N PRO A 136 -0.27 -17.04 15.20
CA PRO A 136 0.90 -16.28 14.78
C PRO A 136 0.59 -15.38 13.57
N ASN A 137 1.20 -14.19 13.53
CA ASN A 137 1.05 -13.23 12.44
C ASN A 137 -0.38 -12.72 12.19
N VAL A 138 -1.27 -12.59 13.18
CA VAL A 138 -2.57 -11.92 12.95
C VAL A 138 -2.41 -10.45 12.56
N GLY A 139 -3.20 -9.96 11.60
CA GLY A 139 -3.14 -8.59 11.11
C GLY A 139 -4.24 -7.66 11.60
N GLY A 140 -3.93 -6.37 11.74
CA GLY A 140 -4.92 -5.30 11.93
C GLY A 140 -5.55 -4.83 10.62
N TYR A 141 -6.29 -5.70 9.91
CA TYR A 141 -7.12 -5.34 8.74
C TYR A 141 -8.62 -5.23 9.08
N LEU A 142 -9.05 -5.93 10.13
CA LEU A 142 -10.42 -5.91 10.64
C LEU A 142 -10.38 -5.61 12.14
N PRO A 143 -11.45 -5.11 12.77
CA PRO A 143 -11.47 -4.96 14.22
C PRO A 143 -11.43 -6.34 14.86
N ILE A 144 -10.83 -6.48 16.05
CA ILE A 144 -10.68 -7.77 16.75
C ILE A 144 -12.03 -8.51 16.91
N ILE A 145 -13.15 -7.78 16.96
CA ILE A 145 -14.51 -8.35 17.03
C ILE A 145 -14.95 -9.09 15.75
N GLU A 146 -14.56 -8.60 14.57
CA GLU A 146 -14.90 -9.21 13.26
C GLU A 146 -13.83 -10.20 12.77
N GLN A 147 -12.68 -10.29 13.45
CA GLN A 147 -11.63 -11.23 13.08
C GLN A 147 -12.01 -12.69 13.37
N GLY A 148 -11.84 -13.53 12.34
CA GLY A 148 -12.00 -14.98 12.38
C GLY A 148 -10.75 -15.71 11.90
N ASN A 149 -10.87 -17.02 11.64
CA ASN A 149 -9.76 -17.86 11.15
C ASN A 149 -9.31 -17.47 9.72
N GLY A 150 -10.23 -16.89 8.94
CA GLY A 150 -9.93 -16.16 7.70
C GLY A 150 -10.00 -14.65 7.93
N THR A 151 -9.23 -13.90 7.14
CA THR A 151 -9.16 -12.42 7.12
C THR A 151 -10.35 -11.75 6.43
N ALA A 152 -11.48 -12.44 6.30
CA ALA A 152 -12.73 -11.92 5.77
C ALA A 152 -13.76 -11.78 6.89
N GLY A 153 -14.33 -10.59 7.03
CA GLY A 153 -15.30 -10.23 8.07
C GLY A 153 -16.15 -9.04 7.61
N TYR A 154 -17.09 -8.59 8.44
CA TYR A 154 -17.86 -7.40 8.12
C TYR A 154 -17.03 -6.13 8.33
N CYS A 155 -17.25 -5.14 7.48
CA CYS A 155 -16.64 -3.81 7.58
C CYS A 155 -17.29 -2.90 8.64
N ARG A 156 -17.99 -3.47 9.64
CA ARG A 156 -18.88 -2.81 10.64
C ARG A 156 -18.54 -1.34 10.94
N TYR A 157 -17.37 -1.10 11.53
CA TYR A 157 -16.94 0.25 11.92
C TYR A 157 -16.38 1.04 10.73
N SER A 158 -15.62 0.39 9.84
CA SER A 158 -15.12 0.97 8.59
C SER A 158 -16.21 1.38 7.57
N GLN A 159 -17.49 1.00 7.75
CA GLN A 159 -18.61 1.60 7.00
C GLN A 159 -18.68 3.12 7.20
N ALA A 160 -18.16 3.63 8.31
CA ALA A 160 -18.12 5.06 8.58
C ALA A 160 -17.08 5.82 7.73
N ILE A 161 -16.22 5.12 7.00
CA ILE A 161 -15.18 5.74 6.17
C ILE A 161 -15.79 6.10 4.80
N PRO A 162 -15.82 7.40 4.41
CA PRO A 162 -16.37 7.81 3.12
C PRO A 162 -15.48 7.35 1.95
N VAL A 163 -16.10 6.66 1.00
CA VAL A 163 -15.49 6.06 -0.22
C VAL A 163 -16.18 6.47 -1.53
N GLY A 164 -17.46 6.87 -1.45
CA GLY A 164 -18.29 7.54 -2.46
C GLY A 164 -17.99 7.34 -3.95
N LEU A 165 -18.06 8.44 -4.72
CA LEU A 165 -17.86 8.45 -6.18
C LEU A 165 -16.37 8.55 -6.59
N ARG A 166 -15.47 8.75 -5.62
CA ARG A 166 -14.05 9.11 -5.85
C ARG A 166 -13.10 8.47 -4.84
N GLY A 167 -13.37 7.23 -4.45
CA GLY A 167 -12.51 6.45 -3.56
C GLY A 167 -12.43 7.02 -2.15
N LYS A 168 -11.49 6.50 -1.35
CA LYS A 168 -11.24 7.01 0.01
C LYS A 168 -10.76 8.45 -0.06
N LEU A 169 -11.47 9.34 0.66
CA LEU A 169 -11.17 10.77 0.74
C LEU A 169 -9.68 11.00 1.09
N ASP A 170 -9.06 11.98 0.43
CA ASP A 170 -7.64 12.40 0.53
C ASP A 170 -6.54 11.34 0.27
N ILE A 171 -6.80 10.07 0.55
CA ILE A 171 -5.81 8.97 0.57
C ILE A 171 -5.54 8.41 -0.81
N ASP A 172 -6.59 8.04 -1.55
CA ASP A 172 -6.43 7.52 -2.90
C ASP A 172 -5.80 8.59 -3.81
N THR A 173 -6.10 9.88 -3.55
CA THR A 173 -5.43 11.05 -4.15
C THR A 173 -3.94 11.12 -3.81
N LYS A 174 -3.56 10.91 -2.54
CA LYS A 174 -2.15 10.91 -2.12
C LYS A 174 -1.34 9.80 -2.78
N TYR A 175 -1.95 8.63 -3.05
CA TYR A 175 -1.28 7.54 -3.75
C TYR A 175 -0.91 7.87 -5.21
N GLY A 176 -1.75 8.62 -5.92
CA GLY A 176 -1.44 9.14 -7.25
C GLY A 176 -0.51 10.34 -7.21
N PHE A 177 -0.68 11.27 -6.26
CA PHE A 177 0.22 12.40 -6.06
C PHE A 177 1.67 11.95 -5.78
N ARG A 178 1.86 10.91 -4.93
CA ARG A 178 3.16 10.25 -4.70
C ARG A 178 3.90 9.93 -6.01
N LYS A 179 3.22 9.43 -7.04
CA LYS A 179 3.87 9.07 -8.32
C LYS A 179 4.47 10.29 -9.04
N SER A 180 3.91 11.48 -8.84
CA SER A 180 4.41 12.73 -9.43
C SER A 180 5.48 13.44 -8.59
N PHE A 181 5.55 13.15 -7.29
CA PHE A 181 6.38 13.91 -6.35
C PHE A 181 7.45 13.07 -5.65
N LEU A 182 7.13 11.89 -5.12
CA LEU A 182 8.09 11.15 -4.30
C LEU A 182 9.05 10.30 -5.16
N PRO A 183 10.36 10.30 -4.83
CA PRO A 183 11.34 9.44 -5.48
C PRO A 183 11.04 7.96 -5.20
N GLN A 184 11.46 7.08 -6.10
CA GLN A 184 11.22 5.64 -6.00
C GLN A 184 12.40 4.90 -5.40
N GLY A 185 12.22 4.37 -4.19
CA GLY A 185 13.20 3.50 -3.55
C GLY A 185 13.24 2.08 -4.13
N SER A 186 14.31 1.33 -3.82
CA SER A 186 14.45 -0.09 -4.23
C SER A 186 13.45 -1.02 -3.52
N ARG A 187 13.00 -0.62 -2.32
CA ARG A 187 11.96 -1.27 -1.53
C ARG A 187 10.60 -1.17 -2.24
N ARG A 188 9.80 -2.20 -2.05
CA ARG A 188 8.45 -2.32 -2.59
C ARG A 188 7.66 -3.36 -1.83
N TYR A 189 6.35 -3.24 -1.83
CA TYR A 189 5.49 -4.31 -1.37
C TYR A 189 5.75 -5.62 -2.14
N SER A 190 5.70 -6.75 -1.44
CA SER A 190 5.76 -8.08 -2.03
C SER A 190 5.00 -9.08 -1.16
N PRO A 191 3.94 -9.73 -1.68
CA PRO A 191 3.23 -10.79 -0.97
C PRO A 191 4.18 -11.86 -0.42
N LEU A 192 3.88 -12.34 0.80
CA LEU A 192 4.66 -13.32 1.59
C LEU A 192 6.12 -12.95 1.88
N ARG A 193 6.57 -11.72 1.57
CA ARG A 193 7.92 -11.22 1.89
C ARG A 193 7.91 -9.89 2.64
N GLN A 194 6.81 -9.15 2.56
CA GLN A 194 6.57 -7.97 3.36
C GLN A 194 6.51 -8.38 4.85
N PRO A 195 7.30 -7.76 5.75
CA PRO A 195 7.17 -7.99 7.18
C PRO A 195 5.76 -7.64 7.68
N THR A 196 5.22 -8.49 8.55
CA THR A 196 3.93 -8.26 9.22
C THR A 196 4.09 -7.19 10.31
N ALA A 197 3.01 -6.52 10.69
CA ALA A 197 3.03 -5.57 11.80
C ALA A 197 3.48 -6.27 13.10
N GLN A 198 2.97 -7.49 13.33
CA GLN A 198 3.36 -8.32 14.48
C GLN A 198 4.84 -8.69 14.48
N GLN A 199 5.41 -9.11 13.35
CA GLN A 199 6.84 -9.43 13.25
C GLN A 199 7.70 -8.21 13.62
N VAL A 200 7.38 -7.03 13.06
CA VAL A 200 8.13 -5.80 13.34
C VAL A 200 7.97 -5.34 14.79
N MET A 201 6.77 -5.45 15.37
CA MET A 201 6.54 -5.18 16.79
C MET A 201 7.35 -6.13 17.68
N ILE A 202 7.31 -7.45 17.42
CA ILE A 202 8.09 -8.45 18.18
C ILE A 202 9.59 -8.16 18.09
N ASP A 203 10.14 -7.96 16.89
CA ASP A 203 11.57 -7.73 16.68
C ASP A 203 12.06 -6.46 17.38
N LYS A 204 11.28 -5.37 17.32
CA LYS A 204 11.69 -4.07 17.86
C LYS A 204 11.43 -3.96 19.36
N ILE A 205 10.33 -4.50 19.86
CA ILE A 205 10.01 -4.46 21.30
C ILE A 205 10.88 -5.46 22.06
N SER A 206 11.19 -6.65 21.52
CA SER A 206 12.10 -7.61 22.17
C SER A 206 13.54 -7.10 22.30
N ALA A 207 14.04 -6.33 21.32
CA ALA A 207 15.39 -5.76 21.31
C ALA A 207 15.69 -4.76 22.45
N GLY A 208 14.68 -4.37 23.25
CA GLY A 208 14.86 -3.56 24.45
C GLY A 208 13.84 -2.44 24.58
N PRO A 209 14.02 -1.52 25.54
CA PRO A 209 13.05 -0.48 25.84
C PRO A 209 12.70 0.40 24.64
N ILE A 210 11.41 0.71 24.47
CA ILE A 210 10.85 1.44 23.33
C ILE A 210 9.59 2.22 23.74
N THR A 211 9.31 3.33 23.06
CA THR A 211 8.07 4.08 23.16
C THR A 211 7.22 3.82 21.92
N VAL A 212 5.92 3.63 22.09
CA VAL A 212 4.98 3.42 20.97
C VAL A 212 4.13 4.67 20.78
N PHE A 213 4.06 5.18 19.55
CA PHE A 213 3.10 6.19 19.12
C PHE A 213 2.03 5.46 18.31
N ILE A 214 0.75 5.69 18.64
CA ILE A 214 -0.40 5.17 17.92
C ILE A 214 -1.15 6.38 17.37
N ILE A 215 -1.25 6.46 16.05
CA ILE A 215 -1.95 7.52 15.33
C ILE A 215 -3.01 6.97 14.37
N GLY A 216 -3.00 5.66 14.08
CA GLY A 216 -4.15 4.96 13.50
C GLY A 216 -4.96 4.18 14.54
N ALA A 217 -5.82 3.27 14.08
CA ALA A 217 -6.58 2.38 14.96
C ALA A 217 -5.68 1.54 15.90
N ASN A 218 -6.19 1.16 17.08
CA ASN A 218 -5.39 0.52 18.13
C ASN A 218 -5.11 -1.00 17.90
N THR A 219 -5.64 -1.58 16.82
CA THR A 219 -5.71 -3.02 16.55
C THR A 219 -4.36 -3.74 16.56
N ASN A 220 -3.34 -3.22 15.87
CA ASN A 220 -2.03 -3.90 15.79
C ASN A 220 -1.39 -4.07 17.18
N LEU A 221 -1.36 -3.01 18.01
CA LEU A 221 -0.75 -3.09 19.34
C LEU A 221 -1.59 -3.93 20.31
N ALA A 222 -2.93 -3.88 20.23
CA ALA A 222 -3.78 -4.75 21.05
C ALA A 222 -3.51 -6.24 20.79
N ILE A 223 -3.46 -6.65 19.51
CA ILE A 223 -3.10 -8.03 19.11
C ILE A 223 -1.72 -8.39 19.65
N PHE A 224 -0.74 -7.48 19.54
CA PHE A 224 0.61 -7.70 20.06
C PHE A 224 0.61 -7.92 21.58
N LEU A 225 -0.08 -7.07 22.35
CA LEU A 225 -0.14 -7.15 23.81
C LEU A 225 -0.85 -8.41 24.30
N MET A 226 -1.95 -8.79 23.64
CA MET A 226 -2.70 -10.01 23.95
C MET A 226 -1.89 -11.28 23.64
N SER A 227 -1.07 -11.27 22.59
CA SER A 227 -0.28 -12.42 22.14
C SER A 227 1.09 -12.52 22.83
N ASN A 228 1.69 -11.39 23.21
CA ASN A 228 3.06 -11.29 23.73
C ASN A 228 3.11 -10.56 25.09
N PRO A 229 2.34 -10.96 26.11
CA PRO A 229 2.24 -10.24 27.38
C PRO A 229 3.60 -10.13 28.11
N HIS A 230 4.52 -11.06 27.87
CA HIS A 230 5.87 -11.05 28.43
C HIS A 230 6.78 -9.94 27.88
N LEU A 231 6.45 -9.37 26.70
CA LEU A 231 7.18 -8.25 26.08
C LEU A 231 6.63 -6.88 26.50
N LYS A 232 5.43 -6.81 27.11
CA LYS A 232 4.81 -5.58 27.62
C LYS A 232 5.80 -4.71 28.42
N LYS A 233 6.64 -5.33 29.25
CA LYS A 233 7.66 -4.68 30.10
C LYS A 233 8.71 -3.85 29.34
N ASN A 234 8.89 -4.08 28.03
CA ASN A 234 9.82 -3.32 27.20
C ASN A 234 9.17 -2.06 26.60
N ILE A 235 7.84 -1.92 26.63
CA ILE A 235 7.17 -0.68 26.23
C ILE A 235 7.20 0.27 27.43
N LYS A 236 7.95 1.37 27.30
CA LYS A 236 8.10 2.40 28.35
C LYS A 236 6.84 3.25 28.50
N HIS A 237 6.25 3.63 27.37
CA HIS A 237 5.14 4.57 27.29
C HIS A 237 4.38 4.36 25.97
N ILE A 238 3.08 4.62 25.98
CA ILE A 238 2.22 4.64 24.80
C ILE A 238 1.64 6.05 24.64
N TYR A 239 1.84 6.67 23.49
CA TYR A 239 1.24 7.94 23.10
C TYR A 239 0.16 7.64 22.07
N ILE A 240 -1.07 8.11 22.29
CA ILE A 240 -2.23 7.80 21.43
C ILE A 240 -2.86 9.10 20.94
N MET A 241 -2.99 9.29 19.63
CA MET A 241 -3.98 10.21 19.06
C MET A 241 -5.31 9.46 19.06
N GLY A 242 -6.32 10.05 19.71
CA GLY A 242 -7.69 9.56 19.61
C GLY A 242 -8.49 9.67 20.90
N GLY A 243 -9.76 9.28 20.80
CA GLY A 243 -10.76 9.46 21.85
C GLY A 243 -11.32 10.87 21.95
N ALA A 244 -12.41 11.00 22.71
CA ALA A 244 -13.03 12.25 23.09
C ALA A 244 -13.53 12.07 24.53
N VAL A 245 -12.98 12.82 25.49
CA VAL A 245 -13.17 12.56 26.93
C VAL A 245 -14.20 13.50 27.54
N ARG A 246 -13.92 14.80 27.41
CA ARG A 246 -14.74 15.95 27.76
C ARG A 246 -14.76 16.93 26.56
N PRO A 247 -15.19 16.53 25.34
CA PRO A 247 -15.32 17.47 24.24
C PRO A 247 -16.23 18.62 24.69
N GLN A 248 -15.65 19.81 24.83
CA GLN A 248 -16.41 21.01 25.21
C GLN A 248 -17.23 21.48 24.00
N ASN A 249 -18.30 22.24 24.28
CA ASN A 249 -19.05 23.04 23.30
C ASN A 249 -18.15 24.12 22.66
N SER A 250 -17.19 23.68 21.86
CA SER A 250 -16.28 24.54 21.12
C SER A 250 -16.98 24.99 19.83
N THR A 251 -17.06 26.29 19.62
CA THR A 251 -17.79 26.95 18.52
C THR A 251 -17.13 26.78 17.14
N CYS A 252 -16.48 25.64 16.91
CA CYS A 252 -15.73 25.34 15.69
C CYS A 252 -16.64 25.14 14.46
N CYS A 253 -17.97 25.20 14.60
CA CYS A 253 -18.90 24.80 13.54
C CYS A 253 -20.01 25.82 13.17
N CYS A 254 -20.67 26.48 14.13
CA CYS A 254 -21.60 27.60 13.86
C CYS A 254 -21.05 28.89 14.51
N PRO A 255 -20.66 29.92 13.72
CA PRO A 255 -20.41 31.26 14.25
C PRO A 255 -21.68 31.89 14.83
N GLU A 256 -21.52 32.87 15.73
CA GLU A 256 -22.65 33.58 16.38
C GLU A 256 -23.60 34.24 15.37
N ASP A 257 -23.11 34.65 14.20
CA ASP A 257 -23.87 35.29 13.12
C ASP A 257 -24.49 34.32 12.08
N SER A 258 -24.56 33.01 12.37
CA SER A 258 -25.09 32.03 11.41
C SER A 258 -26.62 31.98 11.35
N SER A 259 -27.17 31.81 10.14
CA SER A 259 -28.62 31.77 9.91
C SER A 259 -29.29 30.56 10.56
N SER A 260 -30.62 30.61 10.71
CA SER A 260 -31.48 29.58 11.34
C SER A 260 -31.46 28.18 10.70
N SER A 261 -30.62 27.96 9.67
CA SER A 261 -30.30 26.65 9.10
C SER A 261 -29.07 25.98 9.72
N CYS A 262 -28.18 26.71 10.41
CA CYS A 262 -27.06 26.10 11.15
C CYS A 262 -27.62 25.44 12.41
N LYS A 263 -27.77 24.10 12.41
CA LYS A 263 -28.09 23.35 13.63
C LYS A 263 -26.78 23.02 14.36
N PRO A 264 -26.55 23.50 15.59
CA PRO A 264 -25.33 23.19 16.34
C PRO A 264 -25.08 21.69 16.51
N SER A 265 -26.15 20.89 16.50
CA SER A 265 -26.14 19.45 16.76
C SER A 265 -25.43 18.56 15.73
N GLN A 266 -24.87 19.10 14.64
CA GLN A 266 -24.26 18.27 13.57
C GLN A 266 -22.74 18.22 13.61
N CYS A 267 -22.10 19.23 14.20
CA CYS A 267 -20.67 19.38 14.12
C CYS A 267 -20.18 20.06 15.42
N CYS A 268 -19.10 19.53 16.01
CA CYS A 268 -18.32 20.03 17.15
C CYS A 268 -18.67 19.62 18.60
N ASP A 269 -19.91 19.25 18.96
CA ASP A 269 -20.22 18.99 20.38
C ASP A 269 -19.78 17.60 20.88
N MET A 270 -19.75 16.56 20.03
CA MET A 270 -19.28 15.21 20.37
C MET A 270 -18.69 14.49 19.15
N GLY A 271 -17.59 13.74 19.34
CA GLY A 271 -17.02 12.79 18.37
C GLY A 271 -16.48 13.37 17.04
N ASN A 272 -16.00 12.48 16.15
CA ASN A 272 -15.69 12.80 14.74
C ASN A 272 -16.08 11.69 13.73
N VAL A 273 -16.93 10.73 14.12
CA VAL A 273 -17.44 9.67 13.22
C VAL A 273 -18.59 10.22 12.35
N TYR A 274 -18.27 11.12 11.40
CA TYR A 274 -19.24 11.99 10.73
C TYR A 274 -20.42 11.28 10.03
N THR A 275 -20.15 10.20 9.28
CA THR A 275 -21.16 9.43 8.54
C THR A 275 -22.02 8.53 9.44
N GLY A 276 -21.49 8.16 10.61
CA GLY A 276 -22.14 7.31 11.61
C GLY A 276 -22.80 8.09 12.76
N TYR A 277 -22.72 9.43 12.74
CA TYR A 277 -23.05 10.31 13.88
C TYR A 277 -24.45 10.06 14.49
N ASN A 278 -25.45 9.77 13.66
CA ASN A 278 -26.81 9.46 14.15
C ASN A 278 -26.87 8.17 14.99
N SER A 279 -26.00 7.21 14.71
CA SER A 279 -25.88 5.96 15.49
C SER A 279 -24.80 6.05 16.56
N ASN A 280 -23.77 6.88 16.42
CA ASN A 280 -22.75 7.10 17.44
C ASN A 280 -22.14 8.50 17.32
N PRO A 281 -22.66 9.48 18.08
CA PRO A 281 -22.11 10.83 18.09
C PRO A 281 -20.91 10.96 19.03
N TYR A 282 -20.55 9.93 19.80
CA TYR A 282 -19.63 10.07 20.94
C TYR A 282 -18.18 9.73 20.62
N ALA A 283 -17.97 8.85 19.65
CA ALA A 283 -16.67 8.24 19.42
C ALA A 283 -15.76 9.11 18.54
N GLU A 284 -14.46 8.86 18.69
CA GLU A 284 -13.43 9.33 17.79
C GLU A 284 -13.02 8.15 16.87
N CYS A 285 -12.69 8.41 15.60
CA CYS A 285 -12.46 7.43 14.55
C CYS A 285 -11.44 6.32 14.88
N ASN A 286 -10.27 6.63 15.43
CA ASN A 286 -9.24 5.66 15.80
C ASN A 286 -9.67 4.74 16.95
N MET A 287 -10.49 5.24 17.88
CA MET A 287 -11.14 4.44 18.93
C MET A 287 -12.36 3.67 18.43
N PHE A 288 -13.14 4.25 17.50
CA PHE A 288 -14.33 3.66 16.91
C PHE A 288 -14.01 2.50 15.97
N SER A 289 -12.88 2.58 15.25
CA SER A 289 -12.46 1.57 14.28
C SER A 289 -12.13 0.23 14.94
N ASP A 290 -11.73 0.22 16.21
CA ASP A 290 -11.65 -1.00 17.03
C ASP A 290 -11.77 -0.69 18.55
N PRO A 291 -13.00 -0.60 19.08
CA PRO A 291 -13.24 -0.22 20.48
C PRO A 291 -12.65 -1.22 21.47
N PHE A 292 -12.60 -2.50 21.10
CA PHE A 292 -12.04 -3.54 21.93
C PHE A 292 -10.52 -3.45 21.97
N ALA A 293 -9.85 -3.23 20.84
CA ALA A 293 -8.41 -2.99 20.81
C ALA A 293 -8.02 -1.75 21.62
N ALA A 294 -8.73 -0.63 21.45
CA ALA A 294 -8.52 0.59 22.21
C ALA A 294 -8.66 0.36 23.73
N TYR A 295 -9.66 -0.42 24.15
CA TYR A 295 -9.79 -0.86 25.54
C TYR A 295 -8.58 -1.69 26.01
N GLN A 296 -8.13 -2.68 25.23
CA GLN A 296 -6.97 -3.52 25.59
C GLN A 296 -5.66 -2.73 25.70
N VAL A 297 -5.45 -1.72 24.85
CA VAL A 297 -4.27 -0.84 24.88
C VAL A 297 -4.29 0.05 26.13
N ILE A 298 -5.41 0.74 26.40
CA ILE A 298 -5.52 1.64 27.56
C ILE A 298 -5.49 0.86 28.88
N HIS A 299 -6.20 -0.27 28.98
CA HIS A 299 -6.17 -1.15 30.16
C HIS A 299 -4.95 -2.09 30.21
N SER A 300 -3.98 -1.93 29.31
CA SER A 300 -2.75 -2.74 29.30
C SER A 300 -1.97 -2.61 30.62
N GLY A 301 -2.02 -1.44 31.27
CA GLY A 301 -1.20 -1.08 32.41
C GLY A 301 0.25 -0.77 32.04
N ILE A 302 0.47 -0.24 30.84
CA ILE A 302 1.66 0.56 30.46
C ILE A 302 1.26 2.05 30.69
N PRO A 303 2.18 2.97 31.04
CA PRO A 303 1.88 4.40 31.03
C PRO A 303 1.34 4.87 29.68
N VAL A 304 0.21 5.57 29.69
CA VAL A 304 -0.45 6.12 28.50
C VAL A 304 -0.51 7.65 28.60
N THR A 305 -0.23 8.33 27.49
CA THR A 305 -0.63 9.72 27.25
C THR A 305 -1.60 9.77 26.09
N LEU A 306 -2.75 10.40 26.30
CA LEU A 306 -3.81 10.57 25.30
C LEU A 306 -3.79 12.00 24.76
N VAL A 307 -3.88 12.13 23.43
CA VAL A 307 -4.18 13.39 22.74
C VAL A 307 -5.53 13.22 22.03
N PRO A 308 -6.64 13.51 22.73
CA PRO A 308 -7.99 13.34 22.22
C PRO A 308 -8.49 14.56 21.45
N LEU A 309 -9.70 14.44 20.90
CA LEU A 309 -10.43 15.53 20.24
C LEU A 309 -10.55 16.78 21.10
N ASP A 310 -10.61 16.64 22.42
CA ASP A 310 -10.60 17.74 23.40
C ASP A 310 -9.48 18.75 23.12
N ALA A 311 -8.26 18.26 22.88
CA ALA A 311 -7.12 19.10 22.56
C ALA A 311 -7.03 19.43 21.07
N THR A 312 -7.23 18.46 20.18
CA THR A 312 -7.02 18.69 18.73
C THR A 312 -8.05 19.63 18.12
N ASN A 313 -9.29 19.63 18.60
CA ASN A 313 -10.33 20.58 18.17
C ASN A 313 -9.98 22.04 18.54
N THR A 314 -9.03 22.24 19.46
CA THR A 314 -8.51 23.58 19.80
C THR A 314 -7.33 24.01 18.93
N ILE A 315 -6.87 23.17 17.99
CA ILE A 315 -5.79 23.46 17.03
C ILE A 315 -6.19 23.18 15.56
N PRO A 316 -7.28 23.83 15.06
CA PRO A 316 -7.66 23.75 13.67
C PRO A 316 -6.64 24.48 12.77
N ILE A 317 -6.52 24.03 11.53
CA ILE A 317 -5.64 24.64 10.53
C ILE A 317 -6.23 25.98 10.13
N THR A 318 -5.68 27.06 10.69
CA THR A 318 -6.15 28.41 10.36
C THR A 318 -5.70 28.87 8.98
N LYS A 319 -6.44 29.83 8.39
CA LYS A 319 -6.03 30.50 7.16
C LYS A 319 -4.63 31.13 7.26
N ASN A 320 -4.28 31.70 8.41
CA ASN A 320 -2.94 32.24 8.67
C ASN A 320 -1.86 31.14 8.62
N LEU A 321 -2.10 29.99 9.26
CA LEU A 321 -1.17 28.84 9.18
C LEU A 321 -1.02 28.36 7.75
N PHE A 322 -2.12 28.25 7.00
CA PHE A 322 -2.08 27.76 5.63
C PHE A 322 -1.28 28.69 4.71
N THR A 323 -1.50 30.02 4.81
CA THR A 323 -0.70 31.02 4.08
C THR A 323 0.77 31.02 4.51
N GLU A 324 1.06 30.91 5.81
CA GLU A 324 2.43 30.84 6.30
C GLU A 324 3.15 29.58 5.80
N PHE A 325 2.46 28.43 5.75
CA PHE A 325 3.00 27.19 5.21
C PHE A 325 3.19 27.25 3.68
N GLU A 326 2.32 27.94 2.95
CA GLU A 326 2.51 28.20 1.51
C GLU A 326 3.79 29.01 1.24
N ASN A 327 4.11 29.96 2.13
CA ASN A 327 5.32 30.77 2.06
C ASN A 327 6.58 30.03 2.57
N ASN A 328 6.42 29.14 3.56
CA ASN A 328 7.50 28.48 4.31
C ASN A 328 7.54 26.97 3.99
N GLN A 329 7.98 26.67 2.76
CA GLN A 329 8.18 25.31 2.22
C GLN A 329 9.56 25.17 1.57
N HIS A 330 10.61 25.51 2.35
CA HIS A 330 12.02 25.57 1.94
C HIS A 330 12.69 24.20 1.77
N THR A 331 12.09 23.12 2.27
CA THR A 331 12.57 21.74 2.11
C THR A 331 11.62 20.93 1.23
N TYR A 332 12.11 19.82 0.66
CA TYR A 332 11.33 19.03 -0.29
C TYR A 332 10.16 18.30 0.40
N GLU A 333 10.39 17.83 1.62
CA GLU A 333 9.38 17.25 2.49
C GLU A 333 8.33 18.27 2.95
N ALA A 334 8.70 19.53 3.22
CA ALA A 334 7.74 20.59 3.52
C ALA A 334 6.82 20.89 2.32
N GLN A 335 7.38 20.90 1.10
CA GLN A 335 6.60 21.04 -0.15
C GLN A 335 5.65 19.85 -0.36
N PHE A 336 6.05 18.63 -0.01
CA PHE A 336 5.16 17.45 -0.06
C PHE A 336 4.00 17.59 0.93
N CYS A 337 4.30 17.99 2.18
CA CYS A 337 3.29 18.23 3.21
C CYS A 337 2.29 19.32 2.78
N PHE A 338 2.78 20.49 2.37
CA PHE A 338 1.92 21.60 1.96
C PHE A 338 1.06 21.26 0.74
N LYS A 339 1.61 20.59 -0.28
CA LYS A 339 0.80 20.15 -1.45
C LYS A 339 -0.26 19.12 -1.08
N SER A 340 0.05 18.18 -0.18
CA SER A 340 -0.93 17.22 0.33
C SER A 340 -2.05 17.93 1.09
N LEU A 341 -1.69 18.92 1.93
CA LEU A 341 -2.66 19.75 2.66
C LEU A 341 -3.55 20.59 1.73
N LYS A 342 -2.96 21.16 0.68
CA LYS A 342 -3.67 21.97 -0.33
C LYS A 342 -4.67 21.14 -1.13
N MET A 343 -4.29 19.91 -1.50
CA MET A 343 -5.21 18.96 -2.15
C MET A 343 -6.41 18.65 -1.26
N ALA A 344 -6.23 18.40 0.03
CA ALA A 344 -7.34 18.23 0.97
C ALA A 344 -8.23 19.49 1.03
N HIS A 345 -7.64 20.66 1.30
CA HIS A 345 -8.34 21.96 1.35
C HIS A 345 -9.18 22.27 0.11
N ASP A 346 -8.66 21.99 -1.09
CA ASP A 346 -9.34 22.35 -2.34
C ASP A 346 -10.58 21.48 -2.64
N THR A 347 -10.77 20.34 -1.93
CA THR A 347 -12.00 19.54 -1.99
C THR A 347 -13.13 20.04 -1.09
N TRP A 348 -12.87 20.99 -0.19
CA TRP A 348 -13.86 21.52 0.76
C TRP A 348 -14.58 22.78 0.25
N TRP A 349 -15.81 23.00 0.71
CA TRP A 349 -16.62 24.18 0.35
C TRP A 349 -16.40 25.35 1.32
N GLY A 350 -16.10 26.53 0.75
CA GLY A 350 -15.85 27.76 1.52
C GLY A 350 -14.73 27.62 2.55
N ASP A 351 -14.91 28.28 3.70
CA ASP A 351 -13.97 28.26 4.83
C ASP A 351 -14.18 27.10 5.81
N GLN A 352 -14.98 26.07 5.47
CA GLN A 352 -15.24 24.94 6.39
C GLN A 352 -13.95 24.19 6.76
N PHE A 353 -13.03 24.02 5.80
CA PHE A 353 -11.73 23.41 6.04
C PHE A 353 -10.96 24.10 7.17
N PHE A 354 -10.87 25.44 7.14
CA PHE A 354 -10.12 26.22 8.13
C PHE A 354 -10.77 26.26 9.53
N LYS A 355 -11.98 25.72 9.64
CA LYS A 355 -12.71 25.58 10.89
C LYS A 355 -12.56 24.17 11.44
N SER A 356 -12.79 23.14 10.62
CA SER A 356 -12.96 21.76 11.08
C SER A 356 -11.77 20.83 10.87
N TYR A 357 -10.83 21.13 9.97
CA TYR A 357 -9.65 20.29 9.75
C TYR A 357 -8.54 20.64 10.75
N CYS A 358 -8.03 19.66 11.50
CA CYS A 358 -7.07 19.90 12.58
C CYS A 358 -5.74 19.19 12.33
N MET A 359 -4.68 19.60 13.05
CA MET A 359 -3.37 18.93 12.98
C MET A 359 -3.32 17.73 13.95
N TRP A 360 -4.19 16.72 13.80
CA TRP A 360 -4.38 15.66 14.79
C TRP A 360 -3.08 14.89 15.13
N ASP A 361 -2.56 14.11 14.20
CA ASP A 361 -1.44 13.19 14.48
C ASP A 361 -0.09 13.86 14.66
N SER A 362 0.12 14.96 13.93
CA SER A 362 1.34 15.73 14.07
C SER A 362 1.39 16.42 15.44
N PHE A 363 0.25 16.91 15.96
CA PHE A 363 0.18 17.47 17.31
C PHE A 363 0.45 16.41 18.39
N LEU A 364 -0.03 15.17 18.23
CA LEU A 364 0.39 14.03 19.08
C LEU A 364 1.91 13.86 19.06
N SER A 365 2.53 13.89 17.89
CA SER A 365 3.99 13.80 17.75
C SER A 365 4.72 14.95 18.43
N GLY A 366 4.21 16.18 18.33
CA GLY A 366 4.70 17.35 19.07
C GLY A 366 4.60 17.18 20.59
N VAL A 367 3.42 16.81 21.10
CA VAL A 367 3.17 16.58 22.53
C VAL A 367 4.10 15.49 23.07
N ALA A 368 4.17 14.34 22.40
CA ALA A 368 4.99 13.21 22.81
C ALA A 368 6.49 13.56 22.82
N THR A 369 7.00 14.19 21.76
CA THR A 369 8.42 14.55 21.67
C THR A 369 8.82 15.64 22.68
N SER A 370 7.95 16.62 22.97
CA SER A 370 8.19 17.62 24.02
C SER A 370 8.28 16.97 25.42
N ILE A 371 7.41 16.01 25.76
CA ILE A 371 7.54 15.24 27.02
C ILE A 371 8.83 14.42 27.04
N MET A 372 9.16 13.73 25.94
CA MET A 372 10.35 12.86 25.86
C MET A 372 11.67 13.61 25.92
N LEU A 373 11.73 14.86 25.43
CA LEU A 373 12.94 15.70 25.44
C LEU A 373 13.04 16.61 26.68
N GLY A 374 11.94 16.84 27.40
CA GLY A 374 11.88 17.71 28.57
C GLY A 374 12.74 17.23 29.74
N GLN A 375 13.80 17.98 30.07
CA GLN A 375 14.64 17.68 31.22
C GLN A 375 13.88 17.97 32.53
N ASN A 376 13.93 17.02 33.48
CA ASN A 376 13.24 17.07 34.79
C ASN A 376 11.70 17.14 34.74
N ASN A 377 11.06 16.71 33.64
CA ASN A 377 9.60 16.70 33.52
C ASN A 377 8.94 15.54 34.31
N THR A 378 8.75 15.71 35.62
CA THR A 378 8.15 14.67 36.49
C THR A 378 6.62 14.61 36.44
N ASN A 379 5.98 15.73 36.07
CA ASN A 379 4.52 15.89 36.19
C ASN A 379 3.78 15.75 34.86
N GLY A 380 4.49 15.49 33.76
CA GLY A 380 3.88 15.41 32.43
C GLY A 380 3.55 16.78 31.83
N GLU A 381 4.32 17.81 32.19
CA GLU A 381 4.24 19.14 31.59
C GLU A 381 4.53 19.07 30.07
N ASN A 382 4.03 20.03 29.31
CA ASN A 382 4.18 20.04 27.87
C ASN A 382 4.35 21.46 27.33
N GLU A 383 5.17 21.67 26.31
CA GLU A 383 5.35 23.00 25.72
C GLU A 383 4.16 23.44 24.86
N PHE A 384 3.45 22.48 24.26
CA PHE A 384 2.42 22.69 23.25
C PHE A 384 1.00 22.45 23.75
N ALA A 385 0.82 21.74 24.86
CA ALA A 385 -0.48 21.38 25.41
C ALA A 385 -0.61 21.70 26.92
N GLU A 386 -1.84 21.97 27.34
CA GLU A 386 -2.29 21.86 28.73
C GLU A 386 -2.61 20.38 29.00
N MET A 387 -2.14 19.85 30.13
CA MET A 387 -2.18 18.43 30.45
C MET A 387 -2.86 18.19 31.80
N GLU A 388 -3.75 17.21 31.88
CA GLU A 388 -4.49 16.83 33.09
C GLU A 388 -4.45 15.31 33.26
N TYR A 389 -4.30 14.81 34.49
CA TYR A 389 -4.47 13.39 34.77
C TYR A 389 -5.95 13.05 35.00
N MET A 390 -6.49 12.14 34.19
CA MET A 390 -7.89 11.72 34.25
C MET A 390 -8.01 10.21 34.46
N ASN A 391 -9.16 9.75 34.98
CA ASN A 391 -9.49 8.34 35.06
C ASN A 391 -10.45 7.98 33.92
N ILE A 392 -9.96 7.31 32.88
CA ILE A 392 -10.72 7.05 31.64
C ILE A 392 -10.92 5.56 31.36
N THR A 393 -11.92 5.24 30.54
CA THR A 393 -12.08 3.92 29.92
C THR A 393 -12.74 4.05 28.55
N VAL A 394 -12.42 3.12 27.64
CA VAL A 394 -13.16 2.99 26.37
C VAL A 394 -14.41 2.16 26.62
N ILE A 395 -15.54 2.58 26.05
CA ILE A 395 -16.79 1.81 26.04
C ILE A 395 -16.78 0.90 24.80
N THR A 396 -16.85 -0.42 25.02
CA THR A 396 -16.78 -1.41 23.92
C THR A 396 -18.13 -2.04 23.58
N SER A 397 -19.18 -1.80 24.37
CA SER A 397 -20.53 -2.32 24.13
C SER A 397 -21.57 -1.58 24.99
N ASN A 398 -22.84 -1.67 24.59
CA ASN A 398 -23.95 -0.86 25.08
C ASN A 398 -24.93 -1.68 25.94
N LYS A 399 -25.44 -1.08 27.01
CA LYS A 399 -26.40 -1.73 27.93
C LYS A 399 -27.74 -2.05 27.25
N PRO A 400 -28.43 -3.14 27.64
CA PRO A 400 -28.12 -4.05 28.75
C PRO A 400 -27.00 -5.05 28.43
N TYR A 401 -26.18 -5.39 29.42
CA TYR A 401 -25.12 -6.39 29.30
C TYR A 401 -25.68 -7.81 29.50
N GLY A 402 -25.23 -8.76 28.68
CA GLY A 402 -25.59 -10.18 28.76
C GLY A 402 -26.92 -10.57 28.11
N ILE A 403 -27.63 -9.63 27.50
CA ILE A 403 -28.73 -9.93 26.59
C ILE A 403 -28.17 -10.02 25.17
N SER A 404 -28.24 -11.22 24.59
CA SER A 404 -27.78 -11.47 23.22
C SER A 404 -28.87 -11.14 22.21
N ASP A 405 -28.65 -10.10 21.42
CA ASP A 405 -29.48 -9.69 20.28
C ASP A 405 -28.89 -10.08 18.91
N GLY A 406 -27.74 -10.77 18.91
CA GLY A 406 -27.01 -11.16 17.70
C GLY A 406 -25.92 -10.19 17.26
N SER A 407 -25.89 -8.96 17.80
CA SER A 407 -24.97 -7.92 17.34
C SER A 407 -23.50 -8.19 17.64
N ASN A 408 -23.19 -8.97 18.68
CA ASN A 408 -21.86 -9.06 19.30
C ASN A 408 -21.16 -10.44 19.09
N PRO A 409 -20.26 -10.55 18.10
CA PRO A 409 -19.50 -11.76 17.78
C PRO A 409 -18.62 -12.35 18.90
N PHE A 410 -18.33 -11.61 19.98
CA PHE A 410 -17.62 -12.18 21.13
C PHE A 410 -18.47 -13.16 21.93
N PHE A 411 -19.80 -13.12 21.80
CA PHE A 411 -20.74 -13.89 22.62
C PHE A 411 -21.79 -14.66 21.82
N TYR A 412 -22.24 -14.12 20.69
CA TYR A 412 -23.31 -14.69 19.87
C TYR A 412 -22.89 -15.98 19.18
N GLY A 413 -23.75 -17.00 19.18
CA GLY A 413 -23.50 -18.31 18.56
C GLY A 413 -22.44 -19.19 19.26
N LEU A 414 -21.62 -18.63 20.15
CA LEU A 414 -20.48 -19.33 20.76
C LEU A 414 -20.84 -20.03 22.07
N LYS A 415 -20.33 -21.26 22.26
CA LYS A 415 -20.45 -22.02 23.53
C LYS A 415 -19.72 -21.31 24.69
N LYS A 416 -18.50 -20.83 24.42
CA LYS A 416 -17.66 -20.04 25.33
C LYS A 416 -17.37 -18.69 24.66
N PRO A 417 -17.49 -17.55 25.34
CA PRO A 417 -17.15 -16.26 24.76
C PRO A 417 -15.67 -16.20 24.33
N LYS A 418 -15.39 -15.50 23.22
CA LYS A 418 -14.01 -15.24 22.76
C LYS A 418 -13.20 -14.58 23.89
N PHE A 419 -11.91 -14.90 23.96
CA PHE A 419 -10.96 -14.37 24.95
C PHE A 419 -11.37 -14.59 26.42
N ASN A 420 -12.25 -15.57 26.69
CA ASN A 420 -12.83 -15.85 28.00
C ASN A 420 -13.63 -14.67 28.61
N LEU A 421 -14.20 -13.79 27.78
CA LEU A 421 -14.96 -12.64 28.26
C LEU A 421 -16.21 -13.03 29.09
N THR A 422 -16.51 -12.25 30.12
CA THR A 422 -17.65 -12.52 31.02
C THR A 422 -18.99 -12.22 30.34
N ARG A 423 -19.91 -13.20 30.30
CA ARG A 423 -21.22 -13.08 29.64
C ARG A 423 -22.13 -11.95 30.14
N ASN A 424 -21.95 -11.46 31.37
CA ASN A 424 -22.68 -10.31 31.92
C ASN A 424 -21.74 -9.12 32.22
N GLY A 425 -20.56 -9.10 31.58
CA GLY A 425 -19.53 -8.06 31.75
C GLY A 425 -19.73 -6.86 30.81
N VAL A 426 -18.90 -5.83 30.96
CA VAL A 426 -18.99 -4.56 30.22
C VAL A 426 -18.79 -4.67 28.69
N HIS A 427 -18.32 -5.84 28.22
CA HIS A 427 -18.11 -6.15 26.79
C HIS A 427 -19.28 -6.92 26.16
N SER A 428 -20.26 -7.37 26.96
CA SER A 428 -21.33 -8.32 26.57
C SER A 428 -22.66 -7.66 26.20
N GLY A 429 -22.64 -6.36 25.93
CA GLY A 429 -23.80 -5.61 25.45
C GLY A 429 -23.92 -5.61 23.94
N HIS A 430 -24.86 -4.81 23.44
CA HIS A 430 -25.01 -4.54 22.01
C HIS A 430 -23.79 -3.79 21.46
N VAL A 431 -23.38 -4.10 20.24
CA VAL A 431 -22.35 -3.35 19.49
C VAL A 431 -22.93 -2.91 18.15
N GLN A 432 -22.64 -1.67 17.75
CA GLN A 432 -23.25 -1.04 16.57
C GLN A 432 -23.00 -1.89 15.31
N ASN A 433 -24.03 -2.23 14.52
CA ASN A 433 -23.90 -3.09 13.35
C ASN A 433 -23.67 -2.34 12.03
N GLY A 434 -24.02 -1.05 11.97
CA GLY A 434 -23.82 -0.19 10.80
C GLY A 434 -24.20 1.27 11.06
N LEU A 435 -24.28 2.08 10.00
CA LEU A 435 -24.51 3.53 10.09
C LEU A 435 -25.90 3.92 10.58
N SER A 436 -26.89 3.09 10.29
CA SER A 436 -28.32 3.31 10.63
C SER A 436 -28.83 2.21 11.57
N ASP A 437 -28.09 1.90 12.64
CA ASP A 437 -28.46 0.83 13.58
C ASP A 437 -29.69 1.22 14.44
N PRO A 438 -30.81 0.48 14.35
CA PRO A 438 -32.04 0.82 15.07
C PRO A 438 -31.90 0.84 16.60
N PHE A 439 -31.06 -0.02 17.18
CA PHE A 439 -30.85 -0.05 18.63
C PHE A 439 -30.11 1.21 19.10
N CYS A 440 -29.11 1.62 18.33
CA CYS A 440 -28.31 2.80 18.61
C CYS A 440 -29.16 4.08 18.49
N ILE A 441 -29.90 4.23 17.39
CA ILE A 441 -30.80 5.37 17.15
C ILE A 441 -31.86 5.48 18.26
N ALA A 442 -32.49 4.37 18.64
CA ALA A 442 -33.52 4.35 19.69
C ALA A 442 -33.03 4.70 21.11
N LYS A 443 -31.70 4.79 21.32
CA LYS A 443 -31.06 5.08 22.62
C LYS A 443 -30.26 6.38 22.64
N ASN A 444 -30.48 7.27 21.68
CA ASN A 444 -29.72 8.51 21.48
C ASN A 444 -28.22 8.26 21.23
N GLY A 445 -27.91 7.19 20.48
CA GLY A 445 -26.56 6.81 20.07
C GLY A 445 -25.95 5.68 20.91
N CYS A 446 -25.34 4.72 20.22
CA CYS A 446 -24.37 3.80 20.78
C CYS A 446 -23.07 4.53 21.13
N LYS A 447 -22.27 3.91 22.00
CA LYS A 447 -21.05 4.47 22.60
C LYS A 447 -19.81 3.63 22.30
N ASP A 448 -19.85 2.76 21.30
CA ASP A 448 -18.70 2.01 20.79
C ASP A 448 -17.53 2.97 20.53
N GLY A 449 -16.39 2.78 21.19
CA GLY A 449 -15.21 3.65 21.04
C GLY A 449 -15.25 4.96 21.83
N PHE A 450 -16.35 5.28 22.53
CA PHE A 450 -16.40 6.47 23.40
C PHE A 450 -15.40 6.33 24.55
N THR A 451 -14.57 7.35 24.76
CA THR A 451 -13.56 7.39 25.83
C THR A 451 -14.14 8.08 27.06
N ALA A 452 -14.91 7.35 27.85
CA ALA A 452 -15.61 7.89 29.01
C ALA A 452 -14.66 8.16 30.19
N GLU A 453 -14.73 9.37 30.77
CA GLU A 453 -14.24 9.60 32.13
C GLU A 453 -15.10 8.84 33.15
N VAL A 454 -14.48 8.18 34.13
CA VAL A 454 -15.15 7.34 35.12
C VAL A 454 -14.53 7.46 36.51
N SER A 455 -15.39 7.46 37.53
CA SER A 455 -14.97 7.43 38.94
C SER A 455 -14.68 6.01 39.44
N GLY A 456 -13.60 5.85 40.21
CA GLY A 456 -13.24 4.60 40.90
C GLY A 456 -12.47 3.59 40.04
N ARG A 457 -12.33 2.35 40.55
CA ARG A 457 -11.44 1.29 40.04
C ARG A 457 -11.74 0.75 38.62
N LYS A 458 -12.65 1.38 37.87
CA LYS A 458 -13.02 0.99 36.49
C LYS A 458 -12.30 1.81 35.42
N GLY A 459 -11.71 2.95 35.79
CA GLY A 459 -10.88 3.77 34.90
C GLY A 459 -9.39 3.47 35.07
N VAL A 460 -8.63 3.78 34.03
CA VAL A 460 -7.17 3.84 34.05
C VAL A 460 -6.75 5.29 34.26
N HIS A 461 -5.75 5.53 35.11
CA HIS A 461 -5.18 6.84 35.31
C HIS A 461 -4.26 7.18 34.13
N VAL A 462 -4.65 8.16 33.31
CA VAL A 462 -4.01 8.51 32.04
C VAL A 462 -3.71 10.01 32.03
N LEU A 463 -2.55 10.38 31.47
CA LEU A 463 -2.23 11.78 31.21
C LEU A 463 -2.91 12.22 29.91
N VAL A 464 -3.82 13.19 29.98
CA VAL A 464 -4.65 13.64 28.85
C VAL A 464 -4.26 15.07 28.48
N ALA A 465 -3.99 15.31 27.20
CA ALA A 465 -3.94 16.67 26.67
C ALA A 465 -5.36 17.23 26.61
N VAL A 466 -5.63 18.35 27.28
CA VAL A 466 -6.98 18.95 27.33
C VAL A 466 -7.15 20.12 26.38
N LYS A 467 -6.05 20.75 25.97
CA LYS A 467 -6.07 21.96 25.13
C LYS A 467 -4.70 22.24 24.52
N ALA A 468 -4.66 22.73 23.28
CA ALA A 468 -3.45 23.25 22.67
C ALA A 468 -3.14 24.66 23.18
N LYS A 469 -1.90 24.87 23.61
CA LYS A 469 -1.45 26.14 24.17
C LYS A 469 -1.45 27.26 23.12
N PRO A 470 -1.91 28.47 23.49
CA PRO A 470 -1.77 29.63 22.63
C PRO A 470 -0.28 29.94 22.41
N ASN A 471 0.03 30.58 21.29
CA ASN A 471 1.37 31.10 21.04
C ASN A 471 1.81 32.07 22.15
N ARG A 472 3.03 31.91 22.65
CA ARG A 472 3.62 32.79 23.69
C ARG A 472 3.66 34.26 23.25
N HIS A 473 3.83 34.51 21.94
CA HIS A 473 3.82 35.83 21.34
C HIS A 473 2.42 36.20 20.82
N LYS A 474 1.68 37.00 21.60
CA LYS A 474 0.31 37.44 21.28
C LYS A 474 0.14 38.15 19.93
N ASN A 475 1.21 38.69 19.36
CA ASN A 475 1.21 39.39 18.07
C ASN A 475 1.57 38.48 16.87
N SER A 476 1.84 37.20 17.10
CA SER A 476 2.12 36.26 16.00
C SER A 476 0.86 35.94 15.20
N LEU A 477 1.00 35.82 13.88
CA LEU A 477 -0.08 35.36 13.00
C LEU A 477 -0.46 33.89 13.25
N LEU A 478 0.47 33.09 13.81
CA LEU A 478 0.25 31.71 14.20
C LEU A 478 -0.30 31.67 15.64
N ASN A 479 -1.54 31.23 15.81
CA ASN A 479 -2.25 31.32 17.10
C ASN A 479 -1.94 30.19 18.11
N ARG A 480 -1.09 29.21 17.77
CA ARG A 480 -0.67 28.09 18.63
C ARG A 480 0.83 27.92 18.63
N GLU A 481 1.39 27.56 19.78
CA GLU A 481 2.84 27.36 19.94
C GLU A 481 3.36 26.23 19.03
N TYR A 482 2.59 25.15 18.91
CA TYR A 482 2.94 24.00 18.06
C TYR A 482 3.10 24.38 16.58
N PHE A 483 2.34 25.36 16.07
CA PHE A 483 2.44 25.77 14.66
C PHE A 483 3.80 26.37 14.31
N ILE A 484 4.44 27.11 15.23
CA ILE A 484 5.83 27.55 15.05
C ILE A 484 6.73 26.31 14.97
N SER A 485 6.65 25.44 15.98
CA SER A 485 7.52 24.25 16.06
C SER A 485 7.39 23.35 14.83
N PHE A 486 6.17 23.12 14.34
CA PHE A 486 5.90 22.31 13.16
C PHE A 486 6.55 22.89 11.89
N LEU A 487 6.33 24.18 11.60
CA LEU A 487 6.91 24.84 10.44
C LEU A 487 8.44 24.92 10.53
N ASP A 488 8.97 25.27 11.71
CA ASP A 488 10.41 25.29 11.97
C ASP A 488 11.04 23.92 11.74
N VAL A 489 10.45 22.85 12.30
CA VAL A 489 10.98 21.49 12.21
C VAL A 489 10.98 20.98 10.78
N LEU A 490 9.89 21.18 10.01
CA LEU A 490 9.85 20.77 8.60
C LEU A 490 10.85 21.55 7.74
N ASN A 491 11.05 22.85 7.99
CA ASN A 491 11.90 23.71 7.16
C ASN A 491 13.38 23.79 7.59
N ARG A 492 13.76 23.17 8.73
CA ARG A 492 15.18 23.00 9.12
C ARG A 492 15.98 22.36 8.00
N GLN A 493 17.15 22.92 7.70
CA GLN A 493 18.06 22.35 6.69
C GLN A 493 18.74 21.06 7.18
N THR A 494 18.88 20.89 8.49
CA THR A 494 19.28 19.61 9.09
C THR A 494 18.23 18.52 8.85
N GLN A 495 18.68 17.29 8.60
CA GLN A 495 17.81 16.15 8.28
C GLN A 495 16.81 16.40 7.13
N THR A 496 17.16 17.26 6.17
CA THR A 496 16.36 17.46 4.94
C THR A 496 16.33 16.21 4.07
N GLY A 497 15.32 16.09 3.20
CA GLY A 497 15.22 14.98 2.24
C GLY A 497 16.48 14.84 1.39
N LYS A 498 17.14 13.67 1.48
CA LYS A 498 18.39 13.36 0.76
C LYS A 498 18.19 13.07 -0.73
N PHE A 499 16.99 12.66 -1.11
CA PHE A 499 16.64 12.28 -2.49
C PHE A 499 15.35 12.96 -2.91
N ASN A 500 15.27 13.39 -4.17
CA ASN A 500 14.05 13.98 -4.74
C ASN A 500 13.76 13.41 -6.14
N PHE A 501 12.51 13.50 -6.60
CA PHE A 501 12.10 12.87 -7.86
C PHE A 501 12.80 13.49 -9.08
N THR A 502 12.97 14.82 -9.10
CA THR A 502 13.59 15.55 -10.22
C THR A 502 15.07 15.19 -10.41
N THR A 503 15.83 14.96 -9.34
CA THR A 503 17.23 14.49 -9.43
C THR A 503 17.33 13.01 -9.77
N GLN A 504 16.36 12.19 -9.36
CA GLN A 504 16.30 10.78 -9.77
C GLN A 504 15.99 10.64 -11.27
N PHE A 505 15.14 11.52 -11.82
CA PHE A 505 14.74 11.51 -13.22
C PHE A 505 14.94 12.89 -13.89
N PRO A 506 16.19 13.34 -14.12
CA PRO A 506 16.50 14.70 -14.60
C PRO A 506 16.03 14.98 -16.04
N HIS A 507 15.59 13.96 -16.76
CA HIS A 507 15.02 14.06 -18.10
C HIS A 507 13.54 13.65 -18.14
N TYR A 508 12.89 13.47 -16.98
CA TYR A 508 11.46 13.24 -16.92
C TYR A 508 10.71 14.44 -17.51
N ARG A 509 9.74 14.15 -18.36
CA ARG A 509 8.80 15.12 -18.93
C ARG A 509 7.43 14.48 -18.91
N GLU A 510 6.43 15.23 -18.50
CA GLU A 510 5.04 14.80 -18.55
C GLU A 510 4.55 14.84 -20.01
N VAL A 511 4.83 13.76 -20.75
CA VAL A 511 4.47 13.58 -22.16
C VAL A 511 3.41 12.49 -22.28
N VAL A 512 2.32 12.75 -22.99
CA VAL A 512 1.30 11.74 -23.31
C VAL A 512 1.53 11.16 -24.70
N TYR A 513 1.44 9.83 -24.82
CA TYR A 513 1.61 9.13 -26.09
C TYR A 513 0.25 8.76 -26.69
N LYS A 514 -0.09 9.41 -27.80
CA LYS A 514 -1.33 9.15 -28.56
C LYS A 514 -0.96 8.72 -29.98
N PRO A 515 -1.46 7.57 -30.46
CA PRO A 515 -1.16 7.08 -31.80
C PRO A 515 -1.94 7.88 -32.86
N ASP A 516 -1.34 8.05 -34.03
CA ASP A 516 -2.04 8.56 -35.21
C ASP A 516 -2.66 7.40 -36.00
N PHE A 517 -3.99 7.43 -36.14
CA PHE A 517 -4.75 6.43 -36.89
C PHE A 517 -5.28 6.94 -38.25
N ARG A 518 -4.83 8.11 -38.73
CA ARG A 518 -5.23 8.64 -40.05
C ARG A 518 -5.00 7.60 -41.15
N GLY A 519 -6.02 7.39 -41.99
CA GLY A 519 -6.00 6.42 -43.08
C GLY A 519 -6.25 4.96 -42.68
N ARG A 520 -6.40 4.63 -41.38
CA ARG A 520 -6.82 3.28 -40.94
C ARG A 520 -8.33 3.20 -40.79
N ARG A 521 -8.89 2.03 -41.12
CA ARG A 521 -10.29 1.70 -40.85
C ARG A 521 -10.39 1.01 -39.49
N PHE A 522 -11.23 1.51 -38.61
CA PHE A 522 -11.47 0.88 -37.31
C PHE A 522 -12.30 -0.40 -37.43
N GLY A 523 -11.99 -1.37 -36.58
CA GLY A 523 -12.77 -2.59 -36.38
C GLY A 523 -13.97 -2.37 -35.45
N LYS A 524 -14.35 -3.38 -34.68
CA LYS A 524 -15.48 -3.28 -33.72
C LYS A 524 -15.18 -2.25 -32.64
N ASN A 525 -16.12 -1.34 -32.36
CA ASN A 525 -16.02 -0.44 -31.22
C ASN A 525 -16.28 -1.22 -29.93
N VAL A 526 -15.30 -1.21 -29.02
CA VAL A 526 -15.37 -1.94 -27.75
C VAL A 526 -15.19 -0.98 -26.58
N VAL A 527 -16.01 -1.13 -25.55
CA VAL A 527 -15.75 -0.59 -24.21
C VAL A 527 -15.46 -1.78 -23.31
N PHE A 528 -14.38 -1.68 -22.53
CA PHE A 528 -13.97 -2.71 -21.58
C PHE A 528 -14.33 -2.28 -20.16
N ASP A 529 -15.18 -3.06 -19.50
CA ASP A 529 -15.62 -2.91 -18.12
C ASP A 529 -14.89 -3.95 -17.26
N MET A 530 -14.12 -3.47 -16.27
CA MET A 530 -13.15 -4.27 -15.52
C MET A 530 -13.14 -3.90 -14.04
N ASP A 531 -12.86 -4.84 -13.16
CA ASP A 531 -12.79 -4.60 -11.70
C ASP A 531 -11.35 -4.60 -11.15
N MET A 532 -10.38 -4.55 -12.06
CA MET A 532 -8.95 -4.38 -11.79
C MET A 532 -8.30 -5.61 -11.12
N SER A 533 -8.88 -6.79 -11.36
CA SER A 533 -8.24 -8.07 -11.11
C SER A 533 -6.94 -8.23 -11.93
N ALA A 534 -6.06 -9.13 -11.51
CA ALA A 534 -4.90 -9.53 -12.32
C ALA A 534 -5.29 -10.05 -13.71
N GLY A 535 -6.43 -10.72 -13.84
CA GLY A 535 -6.97 -11.23 -15.11
C GLY A 535 -7.42 -10.11 -16.05
N ASP A 536 -7.91 -8.99 -15.51
CA ASP A 536 -8.22 -7.80 -16.29
C ASP A 536 -6.99 -7.14 -16.88
N PHE A 537 -5.90 -7.01 -16.10
CA PHE A 537 -4.66 -6.46 -16.64
C PHE A 537 -4.10 -7.35 -17.77
N LEU A 538 -4.24 -8.68 -17.67
CA LEU A 538 -3.90 -9.61 -18.75
C LEU A 538 -4.83 -9.45 -19.97
N THR A 539 -6.11 -9.24 -19.73
CA THR A 539 -7.14 -8.99 -20.76
C THR A 539 -6.88 -7.67 -21.50
N LEU A 540 -6.58 -6.61 -20.76
CA LEU A 540 -6.22 -5.29 -21.30
C LEU A 540 -4.94 -5.37 -22.14
N PHE A 541 -3.89 -6.05 -21.66
CA PHE A 541 -2.72 -6.31 -22.50
C PHE A 541 -3.11 -7.01 -23.80
N TYR A 542 -3.91 -8.09 -23.75
CA TYR A 542 -4.35 -8.78 -24.97
C TYR A 542 -5.12 -7.84 -25.92
N LEU A 543 -6.04 -7.01 -25.41
CA LEU A 543 -6.81 -6.05 -26.20
C LEU A 543 -5.93 -4.98 -26.87
N LEU A 544 -4.95 -4.42 -26.15
CA LEU A 544 -4.04 -3.38 -26.69
C LEU A 544 -3.06 -3.93 -27.73
N LYS A 545 -2.83 -5.25 -27.74
CA LYS A 545 -2.01 -5.98 -28.72
C LYS A 545 -2.76 -6.35 -30.00
N LEU A 546 -4.06 -6.07 -30.10
CA LEU A 546 -4.87 -6.35 -31.27
C LEU A 546 -4.81 -5.19 -32.29
N PRO A 547 -4.77 -5.49 -33.59
CA PRO A 547 -4.89 -4.47 -34.62
C PRO A 547 -6.18 -3.66 -34.43
N VAL A 548 -6.09 -2.33 -34.56
CA VAL A 548 -7.23 -1.42 -34.41
C VAL A 548 -8.30 -1.63 -35.48
N GLU A 549 -7.90 -2.28 -36.57
CA GLU A 549 -8.72 -2.78 -37.67
C GLU A 549 -9.60 -3.98 -37.27
N VAL A 550 -9.29 -4.66 -36.16
CA VAL A 550 -10.07 -5.78 -35.59
C VAL A 550 -10.90 -5.29 -34.40
N ILE A 551 -10.27 -4.64 -33.43
CA ILE A 551 -10.92 -4.02 -32.26
C ILE A 551 -10.44 -2.59 -32.07
N SER A 552 -11.39 -1.64 -32.08
CA SER A 552 -11.19 -0.28 -31.61
C SER A 552 -11.64 -0.17 -30.16
N LEU A 553 -10.72 -0.37 -29.22
CA LEU A 553 -10.97 -0.11 -27.79
C LEU A 553 -11.16 1.41 -27.59
N LYS A 554 -12.39 1.82 -27.30
CA LYS A 554 -12.83 3.23 -27.19
C LYS A 554 -12.69 3.81 -25.79
N ALA A 555 -12.89 2.98 -24.76
CA ALA A 555 -12.76 3.37 -23.38
C ALA A 555 -12.55 2.15 -22.48
N ILE A 556 -12.04 2.41 -21.29
CA ILE A 556 -12.09 1.50 -20.14
C ILE A 556 -13.03 2.14 -19.11
N ILE A 557 -13.91 1.35 -18.53
CA ILE A 557 -14.70 1.72 -17.34
C ILE A 557 -14.37 0.71 -16.23
N VAL A 558 -14.36 1.20 -14.99
CA VAL A 558 -13.81 0.47 -13.85
C VAL A 558 -14.88 0.27 -12.80
N SER A 559 -15.05 -0.94 -12.27
CA SER A 559 -15.98 -1.29 -11.19
C SER A 559 -15.21 -1.49 -9.87
N PRO A 560 -15.16 -0.51 -8.96
CA PRO A 560 -14.51 -0.66 -7.64
C PRO A 560 -15.25 -1.62 -6.68
N THR A 561 -16.41 -2.14 -7.09
CA THR A 561 -17.19 -3.17 -6.39
C THR A 561 -16.54 -4.57 -6.44
N GLY A 562 -15.41 -4.73 -7.12
CA GLY A 562 -14.66 -5.98 -7.27
C GLY A 562 -13.23 -5.95 -6.72
N TRP A 563 -12.29 -6.57 -7.44
CA TRP A 563 -10.99 -7.02 -6.89
C TRP A 563 -10.00 -5.95 -6.38
N ALA A 564 -10.21 -4.64 -6.61
CA ALA A 564 -9.25 -3.61 -6.22
C ALA A 564 -9.83 -2.24 -5.85
N ASN A 565 -9.04 -1.50 -5.05
CA ASN A 565 -9.33 -0.13 -4.63
C ASN A 565 -9.33 0.85 -5.81
N ALA A 566 -10.05 1.98 -5.69
CA ALA A 566 -10.16 2.99 -6.76
C ALA A 566 -8.80 3.55 -7.23
N ALA A 567 -7.83 3.74 -6.32
CA ALA A 567 -6.48 4.18 -6.67
C ALA A 567 -5.71 3.23 -7.62
N THR A 568 -6.17 1.99 -7.81
CA THR A 568 -5.56 1.01 -8.73
C THR A 568 -5.62 1.46 -10.20
N ILE A 569 -6.48 2.44 -10.54
CA ILE A 569 -6.52 3.09 -11.86
C ILE A 569 -5.13 3.64 -12.26
N ASP A 570 -4.28 4.03 -11.31
CA ASP A 570 -2.89 4.41 -11.58
C ASP A 570 -2.10 3.35 -12.37
N VAL A 571 -2.38 2.06 -12.14
CA VAL A 571 -1.74 0.94 -12.84
C VAL A 571 -2.27 0.82 -14.27
N ILE A 572 -3.54 1.14 -14.49
CA ILE A 572 -4.14 1.23 -15.84
C ILE A 572 -3.46 2.35 -16.63
N TYR A 573 -3.24 3.52 -16.00
CA TYR A 573 -2.55 4.64 -16.63
C TYR A 573 -1.09 4.32 -16.98
N ASP A 574 -0.33 3.68 -16.07
CA ASP A 574 1.05 3.27 -16.35
C ASP A 574 1.12 2.20 -17.47
N LEU A 575 0.15 1.29 -17.53
CA LEU A 575 0.03 0.27 -18.59
C LEU A 575 -0.31 0.91 -19.95
N LEU A 576 -1.32 1.78 -20.00
CA LEU A 576 -1.69 2.52 -21.21
C LEU A 576 -0.52 3.36 -21.73
N HIS A 577 0.18 4.04 -20.82
CA HIS A 577 1.36 4.84 -21.13
C HIS A 577 2.50 3.98 -21.70
N MET A 578 2.79 2.83 -21.09
CA MET A 578 3.74 1.84 -21.62
C MET A 578 3.38 1.36 -23.03
N MET A 579 2.09 1.11 -23.28
CA MET A 579 1.57 0.67 -24.57
C MET A 579 1.40 1.81 -25.59
N GLY A 580 1.70 3.07 -25.22
CA GLY A 580 1.55 4.22 -26.11
C GLY A 580 0.10 4.60 -26.43
N ARG A 581 -0.81 4.37 -25.48
CA ARG A 581 -2.27 4.49 -25.63
C ARG A 581 -2.91 5.44 -24.60
N ASP A 582 -2.26 6.58 -24.34
CA ASP A 582 -2.82 7.66 -23.50
C ASP A 582 -4.02 8.36 -24.18
N ASP A 583 -4.42 7.96 -25.39
CA ASP A 583 -5.66 8.34 -26.04
C ASP A 583 -6.89 7.67 -25.42
N ILE A 584 -6.75 6.53 -24.73
CA ILE A 584 -7.88 5.79 -24.18
C ILE A 584 -8.36 6.45 -22.87
N PRO A 585 -9.62 6.93 -22.80
CA PRO A 585 -10.20 7.42 -21.55
C PRO A 585 -10.49 6.25 -20.60
N VAL A 586 -10.34 6.52 -19.29
CA VAL A 586 -10.65 5.58 -18.21
C VAL A 586 -11.63 6.26 -17.27
N GLY A 587 -12.79 5.64 -17.03
CA GLY A 587 -13.84 6.15 -16.15
C GLY A 587 -14.01 5.32 -14.88
N LEU A 588 -14.06 5.98 -13.72
CA LEU A 588 -14.31 5.36 -12.42
C LEU A 588 -15.82 5.15 -12.20
N GLY A 589 -16.23 3.92 -11.91
CA GLY A 589 -17.60 3.54 -11.57
C GLY A 589 -17.98 3.80 -10.13
N ASP A 590 -19.21 3.42 -9.77
CA ASP A 590 -19.71 3.50 -8.40
C ASP A 590 -18.97 2.53 -7.48
N TYR A 591 -18.60 2.98 -6.28
CA TYR A 591 -17.91 2.12 -5.29
C TYR A 591 -18.81 1.07 -4.63
N PHE A 592 -20.13 1.30 -4.64
CA PHE A 592 -21.13 0.42 -4.03
C PHE A 592 -21.95 -0.31 -5.09
N ALA A 593 -22.29 -1.57 -4.82
CA ALA A 593 -23.28 -2.30 -5.59
C ALA A 593 -24.65 -1.59 -5.52
N LEU A 594 -25.54 -1.88 -6.48
CA LEU A 594 -26.85 -1.25 -6.51
C LEU A 594 -27.60 -1.43 -5.18
N ASN A 595 -28.08 -0.32 -4.62
CA ASN A 595 -28.76 -0.19 -3.33
C ASN A 595 -27.90 -0.52 -2.08
N GLN A 596 -26.57 -0.47 -2.14
CA GLN A 596 -25.69 -0.59 -0.96
C GLN A 596 -25.17 0.75 -0.38
N SER A 597 -25.25 1.85 -1.12
CA SER A 597 -24.96 3.19 -0.61
C SER A 597 -25.99 3.61 0.45
N ASP A 598 -25.57 4.24 1.55
CA ASP A 598 -26.51 4.74 2.57
C ASP A 598 -27.41 5.85 1.98
N PRO A 599 -28.74 5.82 2.20
CA PRO A 599 -29.67 6.80 1.62
C PRO A 599 -29.46 8.24 2.11
N ASN A 600 -28.92 8.44 3.31
CA ASN A 600 -28.66 9.75 3.90
C ASN A 600 -27.23 10.22 3.61
N TYR A 601 -26.28 9.29 3.51
CA TYR A 601 -24.87 9.55 3.22
C TYR A 601 -24.36 8.67 2.08
N PRO A 602 -24.66 8.97 0.80
CA PRO A 602 -24.28 8.13 -0.35
C PRO A 602 -22.76 7.95 -0.56
N ALA A 603 -21.93 8.72 0.17
CA ALA A 603 -20.49 8.53 0.22
C ALA A 603 -20.06 7.32 1.09
N ALA A 604 -20.96 6.77 1.90
CA ALA A 604 -20.77 5.62 2.76
C ALA A 604 -21.82 4.53 2.45
N GLY A 605 -21.67 3.33 2.98
CA GLY A 605 -22.54 2.22 2.62
C GLY A 605 -22.12 0.86 3.17
N ASP A 606 -22.90 -0.15 2.82
CA ASP A 606 -22.71 -1.55 3.22
C ASP A 606 -21.70 -2.29 2.31
N CYS A 607 -21.03 -3.30 2.87
CA CYS A 607 -20.03 -4.16 2.24
C CYS A 607 -20.43 -5.65 2.19
N LYS A 608 -21.70 -5.98 2.50
CA LYS A 608 -22.25 -7.35 2.55
C LYS A 608 -21.72 -8.29 1.46
N TYR A 609 -21.71 -7.87 0.18
CA TYR A 609 -21.18 -8.71 -0.89
C TYR A 609 -19.66 -8.63 -1.03
N ASN A 610 -19.05 -7.45 -0.87
CA ASN A 610 -17.60 -7.25 -1.00
C ASN A 610 -16.77 -8.13 -0.03
N ARG A 611 -17.32 -8.51 1.13
CA ARG A 611 -16.64 -9.45 2.06
C ARG A 611 -16.35 -10.84 1.46
N ALA A 612 -16.99 -11.20 0.34
CA ALA A 612 -16.69 -12.42 -0.41
C ALA A 612 -15.28 -12.43 -1.02
N ILE A 613 -14.67 -11.25 -1.24
CA ILE A 613 -13.34 -11.10 -1.82
C ILE A 613 -12.26 -11.49 -0.78
N PRO A 614 -11.32 -12.39 -1.11
CA PRO A 614 -10.21 -12.77 -0.24
C PRO A 614 -9.25 -11.62 0.10
N HIS A 615 -9.25 -11.26 1.38
CA HIS A 615 -8.20 -10.47 2.00
C HIS A 615 -7.15 -11.36 2.65
N GLY A 616 -5.93 -10.86 2.78
CA GLY A 616 -4.85 -11.38 3.58
C GLY A 616 -4.34 -10.33 4.56
N SER A 617 -3.04 -10.35 4.83
CA SER A 617 -2.39 -9.45 5.78
C SER A 617 -2.60 -7.98 5.48
N GLY A 618 -2.53 -7.59 4.21
CA GLY A 618 -2.66 -6.19 3.77
C GLY A 618 -4.06 -5.77 3.33
N GLY A 619 -5.02 -6.70 3.29
CA GLY A 619 -6.20 -6.53 2.46
C GLY A 619 -6.11 -7.40 1.21
N TYR A 620 -6.59 -6.91 0.05
CA TYR A 620 -6.89 -7.74 -1.12
C TYR A 620 -5.70 -8.57 -1.65
N LEU A 621 -5.82 -9.90 -1.58
CA LEU A 621 -4.72 -10.82 -1.92
C LEU A 621 -4.23 -10.68 -3.37
N ASP A 622 -5.12 -10.33 -4.30
CA ASP A 622 -4.78 -10.17 -5.72
C ASP A 622 -4.26 -8.76 -6.06
N SER A 623 -5.04 -7.71 -5.80
CA SER A 623 -4.61 -6.35 -6.16
C SER A 623 -3.37 -5.87 -5.38
N ASP A 624 -3.19 -6.30 -4.12
CA ASP A 624 -1.90 -6.08 -3.43
C ASP A 624 -0.73 -6.76 -4.15
N THR A 625 -0.94 -7.95 -4.74
CA THR A 625 0.08 -8.64 -5.55
C THR A 625 0.48 -7.84 -6.79
N LEU A 626 -0.46 -7.09 -7.38
CA LEU A 626 -0.21 -6.22 -8.54
C LEU A 626 0.65 -5.01 -8.19
N TYR A 627 0.41 -4.29 -7.09
CA TYR A 627 1.13 -3.03 -6.81
C TYR A 627 2.66 -3.19 -6.68
N GLY A 628 3.13 -4.34 -6.17
CA GLY A 628 4.55 -4.65 -6.10
C GLY A 628 5.23 -4.85 -7.47
N LEU A 629 4.44 -5.24 -8.48
CA LEU A 629 4.86 -5.38 -9.88
C LEU A 629 4.59 -4.11 -10.69
N ALA A 630 3.56 -3.32 -10.36
CA ALA A 630 3.27 -2.04 -11.01
C ALA A 630 4.45 -1.05 -10.94
N ARG A 631 5.31 -1.14 -9.92
CA ARG A 631 6.57 -0.39 -9.81
C ARG A 631 7.62 -0.73 -10.89
N ASP A 632 7.41 -1.78 -11.71
CA ASP A 632 8.19 -2.08 -12.92
C ASP A 632 7.62 -1.38 -14.19
N LEU A 633 6.45 -0.74 -14.13
CA LEU A 633 5.85 0.02 -15.25
C LEU A 633 6.39 1.47 -15.29
N PRO A 634 6.38 2.15 -16.45
CA PRO A 634 6.71 3.58 -16.54
C PRO A 634 5.62 4.42 -15.85
N ARG A 635 6.03 5.48 -15.14
CA ARG A 635 5.10 6.43 -14.51
C ARG A 635 4.40 7.27 -15.58
N SER A 636 3.09 7.12 -15.72
CA SER A 636 2.26 7.98 -16.56
C SER A 636 2.14 9.39 -15.97
N PRO A 637 2.01 10.45 -16.81
CA PRO A 637 1.57 11.77 -16.36
C PRO A 637 0.15 11.74 -15.78
N ARG A 638 -0.70 10.84 -16.29
CA ARG A 638 -2.05 10.59 -15.79
C ARG A 638 -1.96 9.88 -14.44
N ARG A 639 -2.73 10.34 -13.47
CA ARG A 639 -2.72 9.83 -12.10
C ARG A 639 -4.08 9.96 -11.45
N TYR A 640 -4.37 9.10 -10.48
CA TYR A 640 -5.52 9.26 -9.62
C TYR A 640 -5.36 10.53 -8.76
N THR A 641 -6.34 11.44 -8.76
CA THR A 641 -6.25 12.68 -7.99
C THR A 641 -7.60 13.36 -7.76
N ALA A 642 -7.68 14.16 -6.69
CA ALA A 642 -8.80 15.03 -6.36
C ALA A 642 -8.86 16.32 -7.21
N GLU A 643 -7.81 16.64 -7.99
CA GLU A 643 -7.82 17.78 -8.93
C GLU A 643 -9.13 17.80 -9.73
N ASN A 644 -9.76 18.97 -9.87
CA ASN A 644 -11.07 19.10 -10.48
C ASN A 644 -11.40 20.56 -10.82
N SER A 645 -12.49 20.78 -11.56
CA SER A 645 -13.04 22.13 -11.81
C SER A 645 -14.49 22.25 -11.39
N VAL A 646 -14.95 23.49 -11.16
CA VAL A 646 -16.34 23.84 -10.81
C VAL A 646 -17.32 23.26 -11.84
N LYS A 647 -16.90 23.22 -13.12
CA LYS A 647 -17.63 22.57 -14.23
C LYS A 647 -18.01 21.10 -13.94
N PHE A 648 -17.21 20.38 -13.17
CA PHE A 648 -17.42 18.98 -12.78
C PHE A 648 -17.65 18.86 -11.27
N GLY A 649 -18.34 19.84 -10.67
CA GLY A 649 -18.84 19.79 -9.29
C GLY A 649 -17.79 20.04 -8.19
N ALA A 650 -16.60 20.55 -8.53
CA ALA A 650 -15.63 20.97 -7.52
C ALA A 650 -16.10 22.24 -6.77
N PRO A 651 -15.65 22.46 -5.52
CA PRO A 651 -15.86 23.72 -4.82
C PRO A 651 -15.22 24.93 -5.49
N ARG A 652 -14.12 24.68 -6.21
CA ARG A 652 -13.23 25.66 -6.84
C ARG A 652 -12.45 24.97 -7.96
N ASP A 653 -11.88 25.73 -8.88
CA ASP A 653 -10.92 25.19 -9.84
C ASP A 653 -9.58 24.93 -9.14
N THR A 654 -9.07 23.71 -9.25
CA THR A 654 -7.74 23.35 -8.74
C THR A 654 -6.64 23.76 -9.74
N HIS A 655 -5.37 23.44 -9.47
CA HIS A 655 -4.27 23.87 -10.33
C HIS A 655 -4.17 23.07 -11.64
N HIS A 656 -4.51 21.77 -11.60
CA HIS A 656 -4.45 20.85 -12.72
C HIS A 656 -5.78 20.12 -12.98
N PRO A 657 -6.89 20.84 -13.23
CA PRO A 657 -8.23 20.25 -13.40
C PRO A 657 -8.32 19.28 -14.59
N GLU A 658 -7.35 19.32 -15.52
CA GLU A 658 -7.17 18.35 -16.61
C GLU A 658 -6.75 16.95 -16.14
N LEU A 659 -6.15 16.83 -14.94
CA LEU A 659 -5.72 15.57 -14.36
C LEU A 659 -6.83 14.85 -13.56
N ARG A 660 -8.01 15.46 -13.43
CA ARG A 660 -9.15 14.89 -12.68
C ARG A 660 -9.43 13.45 -13.09
N GLN A 661 -9.81 12.61 -12.13
CA GLN A 661 -10.36 11.29 -12.44
C GLN A 661 -11.79 11.42 -13.04
N PRO A 662 -12.05 10.98 -14.29
CA PRO A 662 -13.39 11.01 -14.87
C PRO A 662 -14.26 9.87 -14.33
N LEU A 663 -15.59 10.06 -14.37
CA LEU A 663 -16.57 9.03 -13.96
C LEU A 663 -16.96 8.13 -15.15
N ALA A 664 -17.35 6.89 -14.88
CA ALA A 664 -17.73 5.90 -15.90
C ALA A 664 -18.86 6.39 -16.81
N LEU A 665 -19.90 7.02 -16.26
CA LEU A 665 -21.01 7.59 -17.04
C LEU A 665 -20.60 8.82 -17.87
N GLU A 666 -19.64 9.63 -17.40
CA GLU A 666 -19.10 10.74 -18.21
C GLU A 666 -18.34 10.21 -19.43
N ILE A 667 -17.49 9.20 -19.22
CA ILE A 667 -16.73 8.55 -20.28
C ILE A 667 -17.66 7.84 -21.26
N TRP A 668 -18.69 7.13 -20.78
CA TRP A 668 -19.71 6.52 -21.62
C TRP A 668 -20.38 7.54 -22.54
N GLN A 669 -20.90 8.63 -21.99
CA GLN A 669 -21.52 9.70 -22.77
C GLN A 669 -20.54 10.35 -23.77
N SER A 670 -19.27 10.51 -23.38
CA SER A 670 -18.23 11.03 -24.27
C SER A 670 -17.93 10.07 -25.43
N VAL A 671 -17.89 8.76 -25.17
CA VAL A 671 -17.73 7.74 -26.21
C VAL A 671 -18.89 7.81 -27.18
N ILE A 672 -20.15 7.74 -26.71
CA ILE A 672 -21.33 7.76 -27.59
C ILE A 672 -21.39 9.02 -28.46
N LYS A 673 -21.04 10.20 -27.91
CA LYS A 673 -20.95 11.45 -28.68
C LYS A 673 -19.84 11.48 -29.73
N SER A 674 -18.82 10.64 -29.59
CA SER A 674 -17.66 10.55 -30.51
C SER A 674 -17.81 9.51 -31.63
N LEU A 675 -18.90 8.76 -31.65
CA LEU A 675 -19.16 7.73 -32.65
C LEU A 675 -19.80 8.29 -33.92
N ASP A 676 -19.44 7.71 -35.07
CA ASP A 676 -20.11 8.03 -36.34
C ASP A 676 -21.59 7.63 -36.30
N PRO A 677 -22.52 8.40 -36.90
CA PRO A 677 -23.95 8.11 -36.88
C PRO A 677 -24.29 6.67 -37.29
N GLY A 678 -25.10 6.00 -36.46
CA GLY A 678 -25.49 4.60 -36.68
C GLY A 678 -24.50 3.56 -36.16
N SER A 679 -23.28 3.96 -35.77
CA SER A 679 -22.33 3.07 -35.08
C SER A 679 -22.89 2.55 -33.77
N LYS A 680 -22.47 1.34 -33.39
CA LYS A 680 -22.81 0.70 -32.12
C LYS A 680 -21.53 0.32 -31.35
N VAL A 681 -21.70 -0.02 -30.07
CA VAL A 681 -20.64 -0.43 -29.15
C VAL A 681 -20.89 -1.85 -28.63
N THR A 682 -19.87 -2.69 -28.61
CA THR A 682 -19.87 -3.92 -27.81
C THR A 682 -19.27 -3.62 -26.44
N VAL A 683 -19.96 -4.00 -25.36
CA VAL A 683 -19.41 -3.94 -24.00
C VAL A 683 -18.84 -5.31 -23.66
N LEU A 684 -17.56 -5.40 -23.34
CA LEU A 684 -16.95 -6.57 -22.70
C LEU A 684 -16.85 -6.27 -21.22
N THR A 685 -17.44 -7.11 -20.36
CA THR A 685 -17.40 -6.96 -18.91
C THR A 685 -16.82 -8.20 -18.24
N ASN A 686 -15.79 -7.98 -17.44
CA ASN A 686 -15.05 -8.97 -16.67
C ASN A 686 -15.25 -8.85 -15.15
N GLY A 687 -15.94 -7.81 -14.69
CA GLY A 687 -16.18 -7.54 -13.27
C GLY A 687 -17.67 -7.57 -12.91
N PRO A 688 -18.04 -7.05 -11.73
CA PRO A 688 -19.44 -6.89 -11.34
C PRO A 688 -20.18 -5.95 -12.27
N LEU A 689 -21.43 -6.29 -12.57
CA LEU A 689 -22.24 -5.65 -13.61
C LEU A 689 -22.77 -4.26 -13.24
N THR A 690 -22.33 -3.67 -12.12
CA THR A 690 -22.76 -2.38 -11.56
C THR A 690 -22.73 -1.26 -12.60
N ASN A 691 -21.58 -1.07 -13.27
CA ASN A 691 -21.41 -0.05 -14.32
C ASN A 691 -22.37 -0.24 -15.50
N VAL A 692 -22.48 -1.48 -15.99
CA VAL A 692 -23.35 -1.82 -17.12
C VAL A 692 -24.82 -1.57 -16.77
N ALA A 693 -25.25 -1.95 -15.57
CA ALA A 693 -26.60 -1.66 -15.08
C ALA A 693 -26.84 -0.15 -14.93
N ARG A 694 -25.89 0.62 -14.40
CA ARG A 694 -25.98 2.09 -14.32
C ARG A 694 -26.12 2.74 -15.70
N ILE A 695 -25.35 2.28 -16.68
CA ILE A 695 -25.45 2.73 -18.08
C ILE A 695 -26.86 2.42 -18.62
N ILE A 696 -27.34 1.18 -18.48
CA ILE A 696 -28.67 0.77 -18.96
C ILE A 696 -29.79 1.61 -18.32
N LEU A 697 -29.73 1.86 -17.02
CA LEU A 697 -30.72 2.64 -16.27
C LEU A 697 -30.69 4.13 -16.65
N ALA A 698 -29.52 4.69 -16.99
CA ALA A 698 -29.39 6.07 -17.46
C ALA A 698 -29.82 6.24 -18.93
N ASP A 699 -29.50 5.28 -19.79
CA ASP A 699 -29.72 5.33 -21.25
C ASP A 699 -31.15 5.06 -21.70
N ILE A 700 -32.11 4.82 -20.78
CA ILE A 700 -33.56 4.67 -21.09
C ILE A 700 -34.12 5.87 -21.90
N LYS A 701 -33.40 7.00 -21.92
CA LYS A 701 -33.76 8.23 -22.65
C LYS A 701 -33.02 8.44 -23.99
N ILE A 702 -32.13 7.52 -24.41
CA ILE A 702 -31.27 7.66 -25.61
C ILE A 702 -31.50 6.47 -26.56
N THR A 703 -31.25 6.66 -27.86
CA THR A 703 -31.34 5.63 -28.91
C THR A 703 -30.30 4.50 -28.76
N CYS A 704 -30.57 3.56 -27.85
CA CYS A 704 -30.01 2.20 -27.72
C CYS A 704 -28.66 1.96 -28.47
N PRO A 705 -27.53 2.45 -27.94
CA PRO A 705 -26.24 2.45 -28.66
C PRO A 705 -25.39 1.18 -28.47
N ILE A 706 -25.69 0.36 -27.45
CA ILE A 706 -25.03 -0.93 -27.23
C ILE A 706 -25.58 -1.96 -28.24
N GLN A 707 -24.68 -2.71 -28.89
CA GLN A 707 -25.02 -3.82 -29.79
C GLN A 707 -25.13 -5.14 -29.05
N ASP A 708 -24.10 -5.44 -28.25
CA ASP A 708 -23.85 -6.71 -27.60
C ASP A 708 -23.17 -6.46 -26.25
N ILE A 709 -23.55 -7.22 -25.23
CA ILE A 709 -22.89 -7.29 -23.93
C ILE A 709 -22.28 -8.68 -23.79
N ILE A 710 -20.95 -8.74 -23.67
CA ILE A 710 -20.19 -9.98 -23.47
C ILE A 710 -19.80 -10.05 -21.99
N ILE A 711 -20.44 -10.96 -21.26
CA ILE A 711 -20.27 -11.12 -19.81
C ILE A 711 -19.32 -12.29 -19.54
N VAL A 712 -18.17 -12.02 -18.94
CA VAL A 712 -17.28 -13.05 -18.40
C VAL A 712 -17.60 -13.22 -16.92
N GLY A 713 -18.42 -14.22 -16.63
CA GLY A 713 -18.98 -14.45 -15.30
C GLY A 713 -20.17 -15.39 -15.37
N GLY A 714 -20.86 -15.57 -14.25
CA GLY A 714 -21.99 -16.48 -14.12
C GLY A 714 -21.62 -17.95 -14.04
N HIS A 715 -22.37 -18.72 -13.25
CA HIS A 715 -22.19 -20.17 -13.09
C HIS A 715 -23.45 -20.93 -13.49
N ILE A 716 -23.31 -21.79 -14.49
CA ILE A 716 -24.35 -22.72 -14.95
C ILE A 716 -23.90 -24.13 -14.56
N SER A 717 -24.52 -24.69 -13.53
CA SER A 717 -24.19 -26.02 -13.03
C SER A 717 -24.55 -27.09 -14.07
N LYS A 718 -23.56 -27.87 -14.52
CA LYS A 718 -23.78 -28.99 -15.46
C LYS A 718 -23.87 -30.37 -14.77
N LYS A 719 -23.53 -30.46 -13.48
CA LYS A 719 -23.47 -31.69 -12.70
C LYS A 719 -23.86 -31.41 -11.24
N LYS A 720 -24.39 -32.40 -10.53
CA LYS A 720 -24.82 -32.30 -9.12
C LYS A 720 -23.74 -31.77 -8.15
N ASN A 721 -22.45 -31.92 -8.49
CA ASN A 721 -21.31 -31.48 -7.68
C ASN A 721 -20.59 -30.24 -8.26
N ASP A 722 -21.13 -29.58 -9.29
CA ASP A 722 -20.53 -28.39 -9.90
C ASP A 722 -20.97 -27.15 -9.12
N THR A 723 -20.00 -26.47 -8.48
CA THR A 723 -20.23 -25.33 -7.58
C THR A 723 -19.70 -24.03 -8.17
N GLY A 724 -20.19 -22.91 -7.66
CA GLY A 724 -19.69 -21.56 -7.89
C GLY A 724 -18.22 -21.33 -7.46
N ASN A 725 -17.77 -20.07 -7.52
CA ASN A 725 -16.44 -19.61 -7.08
C ASN A 725 -16.50 -18.48 -6.02
N VAL A 726 -17.64 -18.21 -5.39
CA VAL A 726 -17.71 -17.32 -4.21
C VAL A 726 -16.89 -17.94 -3.08
N ILE A 727 -16.00 -17.16 -2.46
CA ILE A 727 -14.92 -17.72 -1.61
C ILE A 727 -15.26 -17.65 -0.12
N ASN A 728 -15.49 -16.46 0.43
CA ASN A 728 -15.67 -16.29 1.88
C ASN A 728 -17.12 -16.48 2.36
N ILE A 729 -18.05 -16.86 1.47
CA ILE A 729 -19.47 -17.10 1.77
C ILE A 729 -19.80 -18.58 1.53
N PRO A 730 -19.43 -19.50 2.45
CA PRO A 730 -19.56 -20.95 2.22
C PRO A 730 -21.01 -21.47 2.14
N SER A 731 -21.99 -20.63 2.50
CA SER A 731 -23.42 -20.87 2.29
C SER A 731 -23.81 -20.75 0.80
N ASN A 732 -23.12 -19.93 0.00
CA ASN A 732 -23.39 -19.76 -1.41
C ASN A 732 -22.48 -20.65 -2.26
N LYS A 733 -23.02 -21.81 -2.66
CA LYS A 733 -22.31 -22.78 -3.52
C LYS A 733 -22.69 -22.66 -4.99
N TYR A 734 -23.49 -21.65 -5.36
CA TYR A 734 -24.20 -21.61 -6.64
C TYR A 734 -23.83 -20.42 -7.52
N ALA A 735 -23.53 -19.27 -6.92
CA ALA A 735 -23.19 -18.05 -7.64
C ALA A 735 -21.76 -18.05 -8.18
N GLU A 736 -21.53 -17.24 -9.21
CA GLU A 736 -20.20 -16.84 -9.63
C GLU A 736 -19.89 -15.46 -9.02
N MET A 737 -18.62 -15.19 -8.69
CA MET A 737 -18.19 -13.99 -7.93
C MET A 737 -18.72 -12.68 -8.53
N ASN A 738 -18.58 -12.44 -9.83
CA ASN A 738 -19.04 -11.18 -10.44
C ASN A 738 -20.57 -10.99 -10.35
N MET A 739 -21.32 -12.10 -10.39
CA MET A 739 -22.77 -12.07 -10.18
C MET A 739 -23.15 -11.92 -8.71
N PHE A 740 -22.30 -12.40 -7.79
CA PHE A 740 -22.51 -12.29 -6.34
C PHE A 740 -22.19 -10.89 -5.81
N LEU A 741 -21.20 -10.21 -6.38
CA LEU A 741 -20.74 -8.89 -5.93
C LEU A 741 -21.77 -7.78 -6.19
N ASP A 742 -22.53 -7.87 -7.28
CA ASP A 742 -23.73 -7.04 -7.49
C ASP A 742 -24.88 -7.86 -8.13
N PRO A 743 -25.66 -8.60 -7.31
CA PRO A 743 -26.74 -9.46 -7.79
C PRO A 743 -27.86 -8.67 -8.47
N LEU A 744 -28.12 -7.45 -7.98
CA LEU A 744 -29.18 -6.59 -8.48
C LEU A 744 -28.79 -5.98 -9.83
N ALA A 745 -27.54 -5.55 -10.02
CA ALA A 745 -27.03 -5.17 -11.33
C ALA A 745 -27.01 -6.34 -12.30
N ALA A 746 -26.58 -7.53 -11.86
CA ALA A 746 -26.62 -8.73 -12.67
C ALA A 746 -28.05 -9.02 -13.16
N LYS A 747 -29.03 -9.06 -12.25
CA LYS A 747 -30.45 -9.21 -12.62
C LYS A 747 -30.90 -8.13 -13.62
N THR A 748 -30.60 -6.86 -13.34
CA THR A 748 -30.94 -5.72 -14.21
C THR A 748 -30.37 -5.89 -15.64
N VAL A 749 -29.11 -6.32 -15.78
CA VAL A 749 -28.49 -6.55 -17.09
C VAL A 749 -29.11 -7.76 -17.79
N PHE A 750 -29.30 -8.88 -17.09
CA PHE A 750 -29.86 -10.11 -17.69
C PHE A 750 -31.33 -9.98 -18.10
N GLU A 751 -32.12 -9.10 -17.47
CA GLU A 751 -33.50 -8.80 -17.87
C GLU A 751 -33.59 -7.73 -18.99
N SER A 752 -32.53 -6.92 -19.17
CA SER A 752 -32.49 -5.80 -20.15
C SER A 752 -32.71 -6.22 -21.60
N SER A 753 -33.11 -5.29 -22.48
CA SER A 753 -33.45 -5.56 -23.88
C SER A 753 -32.27 -5.90 -24.81
N TYR A 754 -31.04 -5.94 -24.30
CA TYR A 754 -29.82 -6.13 -25.11
C TYR A 754 -29.56 -7.58 -25.53
N ASN A 755 -28.65 -7.74 -26.51
CA ASN A 755 -28.07 -9.04 -26.86
C ASN A 755 -26.96 -9.39 -25.88
N ILE A 756 -27.07 -10.53 -25.21
CA ILE A 756 -26.11 -10.96 -24.18
C ILE A 756 -25.41 -12.23 -24.64
N THR A 757 -24.08 -12.22 -24.59
CA THR A 757 -23.24 -13.42 -24.70
C THR A 757 -22.61 -13.71 -23.36
N LEU A 758 -22.95 -14.84 -22.75
CA LEU A 758 -22.43 -15.29 -21.47
C LEU A 758 -21.26 -16.25 -21.66
N ILE A 759 -20.15 -16.00 -20.96
CA ILE A 759 -18.97 -16.85 -20.89
C ILE A 759 -18.89 -17.43 -19.46
N PRO A 760 -19.59 -18.55 -19.19
CA PRO A 760 -19.79 -19.03 -17.83
C PRO A 760 -18.53 -19.68 -17.24
N LEU A 761 -18.48 -19.71 -15.91
CA LEU A 761 -17.41 -20.25 -15.08
C LEU A 761 -16.97 -21.67 -15.49
N ASN A 762 -17.88 -22.52 -15.94
CA ASN A 762 -17.56 -23.87 -16.40
C ASN A 762 -16.70 -23.90 -17.67
N VAL A 763 -16.72 -22.85 -18.50
CA VAL A 763 -15.81 -22.72 -19.66
C VAL A 763 -14.52 -22.05 -19.24
N GLN A 764 -14.59 -20.99 -18.43
CA GLN A 764 -13.42 -20.32 -17.85
C GLN A 764 -12.48 -21.34 -17.18
N ARG A 765 -13.00 -22.22 -16.32
CA ARG A 765 -12.26 -23.30 -15.65
C ARG A 765 -11.47 -24.23 -16.59
N THR A 766 -11.84 -24.36 -17.86
CA THR A 766 -11.10 -25.22 -18.82
C THR A 766 -9.75 -24.63 -19.24
N VAL A 767 -9.58 -23.31 -19.10
CA VAL A 767 -8.35 -22.59 -19.49
C VAL A 767 -7.48 -22.16 -18.31
N CYS A 768 -7.92 -22.36 -17.07
CA CYS A 768 -7.22 -21.93 -15.85
C CYS A 768 -5.98 -22.80 -15.52
N ARG A 769 -4.94 -22.74 -16.36
CA ARG A 769 -3.73 -23.57 -16.25
C ARG A 769 -2.45 -22.76 -16.42
N PHE A 770 -1.92 -22.23 -15.31
CA PHE A 770 -0.62 -21.54 -15.26
C PHE A 770 0.50 -22.30 -15.96
N ASP A 771 0.59 -23.64 -15.78
CA ASP A 771 1.65 -24.46 -16.37
C ASP A 771 1.66 -24.40 -17.90
N LYS A 772 0.47 -24.37 -18.53
CA LYS A 772 0.32 -24.33 -19.99
C LYS A 772 0.58 -22.93 -20.54
N VAL A 773 0.01 -21.89 -19.91
CA VAL A 773 0.22 -20.49 -20.30
C VAL A 773 1.71 -20.12 -20.19
N LEU A 774 2.34 -20.39 -19.05
CA LEU A 774 3.76 -20.10 -18.83
C LEU A 774 4.68 -20.90 -19.76
N LYS A 775 4.35 -22.16 -20.09
CA LYS A 775 5.10 -22.92 -21.09
C LYS A 775 5.00 -22.26 -22.47
N ARG A 776 3.82 -21.80 -22.88
CA ARG A 776 3.64 -21.14 -24.19
C ARG A 776 4.35 -19.78 -24.23
N LEU A 777 4.25 -18.96 -23.18
CA LEU A 777 4.93 -17.66 -23.09
C LEU A 777 6.46 -17.74 -23.15
N ARG A 778 7.06 -18.86 -22.72
CA ARG A 778 8.52 -19.12 -22.87
C ARG A 778 8.94 -19.45 -24.29
N LEU A 779 8.01 -19.79 -25.18
CA LEU A 779 8.26 -20.15 -26.59
C LEU A 779 7.94 -19.00 -27.55
N THR A 780 7.39 -17.89 -27.05
CA THR A 780 7.05 -16.69 -27.83
C THR A 780 8.15 -15.64 -27.70
N LYS A 781 8.24 -14.74 -28.69
CA LYS A 781 9.17 -13.60 -28.63
C LYS A 781 8.95 -12.76 -27.37
N GLU A 782 10.03 -12.28 -26.80
CA GLU A 782 10.01 -11.49 -25.56
C GLU A 782 9.84 -9.99 -25.86
N THR A 783 8.61 -9.52 -25.70
CA THR A 783 8.24 -8.10 -25.62
C THR A 783 8.19 -7.63 -24.16
N PRO A 784 8.31 -6.32 -23.86
CA PRO A 784 8.23 -5.79 -22.49
C PRO A 784 6.95 -6.21 -21.75
N GLU A 785 5.81 -6.11 -22.42
CA GLU A 785 4.52 -6.55 -21.90
C GLU A 785 4.44 -8.08 -21.71
N SER A 786 5.02 -8.90 -22.60
CA SER A 786 5.09 -10.36 -22.38
C SER A 786 5.95 -10.72 -21.18
N LEU A 787 7.03 -9.96 -20.91
CA LEU A 787 7.89 -10.12 -19.74
C LEU A 787 7.13 -9.73 -18.46
N PHE A 788 6.39 -8.63 -18.46
CA PHE A 788 5.51 -8.24 -17.35
C PHE A 788 4.48 -9.35 -17.05
N VAL A 789 3.73 -9.79 -18.07
CA VAL A 789 2.76 -10.89 -17.97
C VAL A 789 3.42 -12.17 -17.45
N ARG A 790 4.60 -12.53 -17.96
CA ARG A 790 5.37 -13.71 -17.51
C ARG A 790 5.80 -13.60 -16.04
N ARG A 791 6.17 -12.40 -15.56
CA ARG A 791 6.48 -12.13 -14.14
C ARG A 791 5.23 -12.26 -13.26
N LEU A 792 4.13 -11.63 -13.65
CA LEU A 792 2.85 -11.67 -12.94
C LEU A 792 2.35 -13.12 -12.81
N LEU A 793 2.18 -13.83 -13.93
CA LEU A 793 1.72 -15.22 -13.92
C LEU A 793 2.66 -16.16 -13.15
N SER A 794 3.98 -15.93 -13.18
CA SER A 794 4.93 -16.70 -12.38
C SER A 794 4.80 -16.41 -10.87
N ARG A 795 4.50 -15.16 -10.50
CA ARG A 795 4.23 -14.76 -9.11
C ARG A 795 2.94 -15.41 -8.60
N LEU A 796 1.84 -15.27 -9.32
CA LEU A 796 0.53 -15.85 -8.98
C LEU A 796 0.60 -17.39 -8.89
N HIS A 797 1.25 -18.05 -9.87
CA HIS A 797 1.47 -19.50 -9.84
C HIS A 797 2.27 -19.95 -8.62
N ARG A 798 3.31 -19.19 -8.23
CA ARG A 798 4.08 -19.49 -7.02
C ARG A 798 3.22 -19.33 -5.77
N LEU A 799 2.47 -18.23 -5.65
CA LEU A 799 1.59 -17.98 -4.51
C LEU A 799 0.56 -19.11 -4.31
N LYS A 800 -0.16 -19.50 -5.39
CA LYS A 800 -1.08 -20.64 -5.39
C LYS A 800 -0.42 -21.95 -4.93
N ARG A 801 0.85 -22.17 -5.29
CA ARG A 801 1.60 -23.38 -4.89
C ARG A 801 2.17 -23.34 -3.48
N THR A 802 2.44 -22.17 -2.92
CA THR A 802 3.17 -22.03 -1.64
C THR A 802 2.29 -21.63 -0.46
N HIS A 803 1.04 -21.19 -0.67
CA HIS A 803 0.23 -20.67 0.42
C HIS A 803 -1.29 -20.95 0.25
N PRO A 804 -1.97 -21.55 1.25
CA PRO A 804 -3.39 -21.93 1.15
C PRO A 804 -4.37 -20.78 0.85
N ARG A 805 -4.09 -19.54 1.27
CA ARG A 805 -4.98 -18.40 0.99
C ARG A 805 -5.05 -18.01 -0.49
N TYR A 806 -4.04 -18.37 -1.27
CA TYR A 806 -3.90 -18.00 -2.69
C TYR A 806 -4.42 -19.09 -3.66
N GLN A 807 -5.24 -20.04 -3.19
CA GLN A 807 -5.72 -21.14 -4.05
C GLN A 807 -6.60 -20.69 -5.22
N HIS A 808 -7.21 -19.50 -5.17
CA HIS A 808 -8.12 -19.00 -6.22
C HIS A 808 -7.41 -18.39 -7.44
N MET A 809 -6.11 -18.11 -7.35
CA MET A 809 -5.36 -17.24 -8.29
C MET A 809 -5.35 -17.70 -9.77
N ASP A 810 -5.67 -18.96 -10.08
CA ASP A 810 -5.76 -19.43 -11.46
C ASP A 810 -7.06 -19.04 -12.18
N MET A 811 -8.10 -18.61 -11.46
CA MET A 811 -9.37 -18.19 -12.08
C MET A 811 -9.21 -16.95 -12.98
N PHE A 812 -8.27 -16.06 -12.66
CA PHE A 812 -7.93 -14.86 -13.42
C PHE A 812 -7.47 -15.13 -14.87
N LEU A 813 -7.10 -16.37 -15.21
CA LEU A 813 -6.86 -16.77 -16.60
C LEU A 813 -8.17 -16.87 -17.41
N GLY A 814 -9.29 -17.17 -16.75
CA GLY A 814 -10.62 -17.30 -17.34
C GLY A 814 -11.16 -16.00 -17.94
N GLU A 815 -10.83 -14.85 -17.34
CA GLU A 815 -11.24 -13.51 -17.76
C GLU A 815 -10.79 -13.15 -19.19
N ILE A 816 -9.62 -13.65 -19.59
CA ILE A 816 -9.02 -13.39 -20.90
C ILE A 816 -9.86 -14.02 -22.05
N VAL A 817 -10.71 -15.01 -21.75
CA VAL A 817 -11.53 -15.72 -22.75
C VAL A 817 -12.47 -14.76 -23.50
N GLY A 818 -13.02 -13.74 -22.84
CA GLY A 818 -13.89 -12.75 -23.45
C GLY A 818 -13.20 -11.97 -24.57
N ALA A 819 -12.02 -11.41 -24.30
CA ALA A 819 -11.25 -10.68 -25.30
C ALA A 819 -10.74 -11.57 -26.44
N ILE A 820 -10.36 -12.83 -26.15
CA ILE A 820 -9.92 -13.78 -27.18
C ILE A 820 -11.06 -14.11 -28.16
N ILE A 821 -12.27 -14.34 -27.65
CA ILE A 821 -13.45 -14.62 -28.48
C ILE A 821 -13.88 -13.39 -29.27
N LEU A 822 -13.83 -12.20 -28.67
CA LEU A 822 -14.15 -10.92 -29.31
C LEU A 822 -13.19 -10.60 -30.47
N ALA A 823 -11.89 -10.93 -30.32
CA ALA A 823 -10.85 -10.79 -31.34
C ALA A 823 -11.01 -11.78 -32.51
N GLY A 824 -11.49 -12.99 -32.24
CA GLY A 824 -12.16 -13.83 -33.24
C GLY A 824 -11.42 -15.08 -33.75
N ASN A 825 -11.90 -15.53 -34.92
CA ASN A 825 -11.78 -16.87 -35.50
C ASN A 825 -12.29 -18.01 -34.59
N SER A 826 -13.62 -18.11 -34.50
CA SER A 826 -14.36 -19.21 -33.86
C SER A 826 -13.99 -20.61 -34.36
N SER A 827 -13.50 -20.75 -35.61
CA SER A 827 -13.03 -22.03 -36.16
C SER A 827 -11.71 -22.46 -35.51
N PHE A 828 -10.76 -21.55 -35.35
CA PHE A 828 -9.49 -21.84 -34.64
C PHE A 828 -9.73 -22.16 -33.15
N LEU A 829 -10.59 -21.39 -32.50
CA LEU A 829 -10.96 -21.56 -31.09
C LEU A 829 -11.96 -22.71 -30.84
N LYS A 830 -12.52 -23.31 -31.89
CA LYS A 830 -13.58 -24.35 -31.88
C LYS A 830 -14.75 -24.02 -30.94
N THR A 831 -15.19 -22.75 -30.92
CA THR A 831 -16.21 -22.29 -29.96
C THR A 831 -17.59 -22.86 -30.30
N ASN A 832 -18.27 -23.45 -29.31
CA ASN A 832 -19.68 -23.83 -29.41
C ASN A 832 -20.57 -22.93 -28.54
N TYR A 833 -21.79 -22.63 -29.00
CA TYR A 833 -22.77 -21.80 -28.29
C TYR A 833 -24.14 -22.45 -28.26
N ALA A 834 -24.89 -22.25 -27.18
CA ALA A 834 -26.30 -22.59 -27.08
C ALA A 834 -27.11 -21.40 -26.56
N THR A 835 -28.33 -21.23 -27.06
CA THR A 835 -29.28 -20.28 -26.47
C THR A 835 -29.92 -20.92 -25.24
N ARG A 836 -29.92 -20.22 -24.11
CA ARG A 836 -30.55 -20.65 -22.85
C ARG A 836 -31.38 -19.52 -22.30
N ASN A 837 -32.57 -19.82 -21.77
CA ASN A 837 -33.32 -18.85 -20.98
C ASN A 837 -32.70 -18.78 -19.58
N VAL A 838 -32.42 -17.56 -19.11
CA VAL A 838 -31.67 -17.30 -17.88
C VAL A 838 -32.42 -16.31 -16.99
N GLU A 839 -32.41 -16.60 -15.69
CA GLU A 839 -32.82 -15.72 -14.59
C GLU A 839 -31.68 -15.61 -13.56
N VAL A 840 -31.51 -14.44 -12.94
CA VAL A 840 -30.53 -14.21 -11.86
C VAL A 840 -31.28 -13.94 -10.55
N LEU A 841 -30.91 -14.66 -9.49
CA LEU A 841 -31.44 -14.40 -8.16
C LEU A 841 -30.78 -13.18 -7.52
N ALA A 842 -31.63 -12.25 -7.07
CA ALA A 842 -31.28 -11.09 -6.26
C ALA A 842 -32.39 -10.91 -5.21
N THR A 843 -32.45 -11.85 -4.27
CA THR A 843 -33.47 -11.94 -3.21
C THR A 843 -33.07 -11.16 -1.96
N GLY A 844 -31.78 -10.86 -1.81
CA GLY A 844 -31.18 -10.30 -0.60
C GLY A 844 -30.66 -11.38 0.35
N ALA A 845 -30.80 -12.66 0.04
CA ALA A 845 -30.22 -13.76 0.81
C ALA A 845 -28.86 -14.19 0.23
N GLU A 846 -27.78 -13.93 0.97
CA GLU A 846 -26.40 -14.22 0.54
C GLU A 846 -26.17 -15.70 0.16
N SER A 847 -26.97 -16.64 0.67
CA SER A 847 -26.89 -18.07 0.33
C SER A 847 -27.27 -18.41 -1.12
N GLU A 848 -27.98 -17.52 -1.82
CA GLU A 848 -28.49 -17.76 -3.17
C GLU A 848 -28.39 -16.57 -4.13
N ASP A 849 -28.17 -15.35 -3.63
CA ASP A 849 -27.90 -14.16 -4.44
C ASP A 849 -26.77 -14.41 -5.45
N GLY A 850 -26.91 -13.87 -6.67
CA GLY A 850 -25.97 -14.05 -7.79
C GLY A 850 -26.06 -15.43 -8.48
N ARG A 851 -26.96 -16.31 -8.03
CA ARG A 851 -27.22 -17.60 -8.70
C ARG A 851 -27.92 -17.39 -10.04
N ILE A 852 -27.41 -18.03 -11.08
CA ILE A 852 -28.09 -18.20 -12.36
C ILE A 852 -28.98 -19.44 -12.32
N ILE A 853 -30.23 -19.28 -12.76
CA ILE A 853 -31.19 -20.36 -13.00
C ILE A 853 -31.45 -20.45 -14.51
N ILE A 854 -31.59 -21.68 -15.01
CA ILE A 854 -32.09 -21.96 -16.36
C ILE A 854 -33.49 -22.57 -16.22
N ASP A 855 -34.50 -21.87 -16.73
CA ASP A 855 -35.89 -22.33 -16.82
C ASP A 855 -36.30 -22.30 -18.30
N GLY A 856 -36.96 -23.35 -18.80
CA GLY A 856 -37.45 -23.36 -20.19
C GLY A 856 -38.60 -22.37 -20.43
N ASN A 857 -39.38 -22.06 -19.39
CA ASN A 857 -40.63 -21.31 -19.45
C ASN A 857 -40.52 -19.87 -18.89
N LYS A 858 -39.39 -19.51 -18.28
CA LYS A 858 -39.13 -18.20 -17.66
C LYS A 858 -37.70 -17.74 -17.93
N GLY A 859 -37.44 -16.44 -17.76
CA GLY A 859 -36.13 -15.84 -18.00
C GLY A 859 -35.88 -15.47 -19.46
N ARG A 860 -34.81 -14.71 -19.69
CA ARG A 860 -34.47 -14.13 -21.00
C ARG A 860 -33.56 -15.07 -21.79
N SER A 861 -33.79 -15.21 -23.11
CA SER A 861 -32.87 -15.94 -23.99
C SER A 861 -31.51 -15.25 -24.09
N VAL A 862 -30.46 -15.93 -23.63
CA VAL A 862 -29.06 -15.50 -23.64
C VAL A 862 -28.22 -16.49 -24.44
N LYS A 863 -27.22 -15.99 -25.17
CA LYS A 863 -26.26 -16.82 -25.91
C LYS A 863 -25.16 -17.29 -24.98
N VAL A 864 -25.14 -18.56 -24.60
CA VAL A 864 -24.16 -19.13 -23.66
C VAL A 864 -23.05 -19.84 -24.42
N LEU A 865 -21.80 -19.51 -24.12
CA LEU A 865 -20.64 -20.28 -24.59
C LEU A 865 -20.58 -21.64 -23.87
N GLU A 866 -20.53 -22.74 -24.63
CA GLU A 866 -20.49 -24.09 -24.05
C GLU A 866 -19.09 -24.72 -24.06
N HIS A 867 -18.22 -24.33 -25.01
CA HIS A 867 -16.88 -24.89 -25.19
C HIS A 867 -15.91 -23.88 -25.85
N VAL A 868 -14.62 -23.99 -25.51
CA VAL A 868 -13.48 -23.36 -26.19
C VAL A 868 -12.29 -24.33 -26.13
N ASP A 869 -11.48 -24.41 -27.19
CA ASP A 869 -10.27 -25.24 -27.22
C ASP A 869 -9.15 -24.60 -26.36
N PRO A 870 -8.69 -25.24 -25.27
CA PRO A 870 -7.70 -24.61 -24.40
C PRO A 870 -6.33 -24.42 -25.06
N HIS A 871 -5.94 -25.29 -26.00
CA HIS A 871 -4.66 -25.16 -26.68
C HIS A 871 -4.64 -23.98 -27.65
N ALA A 872 -5.75 -23.76 -28.37
CA ALA A 872 -5.97 -22.59 -29.19
C ALA A 872 -5.97 -21.30 -28.35
N TYR A 873 -6.64 -21.30 -27.19
CA TYR A 873 -6.62 -20.20 -26.23
C TYR A 873 -5.18 -19.85 -25.78
N TYR A 874 -4.39 -20.82 -25.29
CA TYR A 874 -3.02 -20.55 -24.81
C TYR A 874 -2.13 -20.02 -25.92
N THR A 875 -2.28 -20.59 -27.12
CA THR A 875 -1.52 -20.22 -28.31
C THR A 875 -1.88 -18.82 -28.77
N SER A 876 -3.16 -18.47 -28.82
CA SER A 876 -3.62 -17.12 -29.19
C SER A 876 -3.07 -16.07 -28.24
N PHE A 877 -3.27 -16.26 -26.93
CA PHE A 877 -2.84 -15.31 -25.89
C PHE A 877 -1.34 -15.01 -25.96
N ALA A 878 -0.50 -16.06 -25.91
CA ALA A 878 0.94 -15.89 -25.90
C ALA A 878 1.48 -15.35 -27.24
N ASN A 879 0.98 -15.84 -28.38
CA ASN A 879 1.42 -15.34 -29.69
C ASN A 879 1.09 -13.85 -29.87
N ARG A 880 -0.09 -13.42 -29.39
CA ARG A 880 -0.55 -12.03 -29.42
C ARG A 880 0.33 -11.11 -28.56
N LEU A 881 0.74 -11.55 -27.37
CA LEU A 881 1.69 -10.80 -26.53
C LEU A 881 3.09 -10.70 -27.17
N GLY A 882 3.55 -11.74 -27.85
CA GLY A 882 4.83 -11.76 -28.58
C GLY A 882 4.84 -11.05 -29.95
N ASP A 883 3.73 -10.43 -30.39
CA ASP A 883 3.64 -9.73 -31.67
C ASP A 883 4.34 -8.35 -31.59
N GLU A 884 5.50 -8.19 -32.21
CA GLU A 884 6.29 -6.95 -32.13
C GLU A 884 5.61 -5.73 -32.79
N LYS A 885 4.60 -5.92 -33.65
CA LYS A 885 3.96 -4.83 -34.43
C LYS A 885 3.22 -3.79 -33.58
N GLN A 886 2.77 -4.19 -32.40
CA GLN A 886 2.11 -3.33 -31.40
C GLN A 886 2.73 -3.59 -30.03
N SER A 887 4.06 -3.52 -29.93
CA SER A 887 4.74 -3.66 -28.64
C SER A 887 4.80 -2.34 -27.87
N ALA A 888 5.07 -2.40 -26.57
CA ALA A 888 5.29 -1.23 -25.74
C ALA A 888 6.29 -0.24 -26.37
N ILE A 889 6.07 1.06 -26.15
CA ILE A 889 7.00 2.09 -26.59
C ILE A 889 8.35 1.84 -25.91
N ARG A 890 9.39 1.61 -26.70
CA ARG A 890 10.75 1.62 -26.18
C ARG A 890 11.10 3.05 -25.83
N PHE A 891 11.02 3.37 -24.53
CA PHE A 891 11.65 4.54 -23.94
C PHE A 891 13.17 4.44 -24.17
N LYS A 892 13.63 4.89 -25.34
CA LYS A 892 15.04 5.17 -25.56
C LYS A 892 15.38 6.33 -24.64
N SER A 893 16.06 6.05 -23.54
CA SER A 893 17.02 7.01 -23.00
C SER A 893 18.02 7.28 -24.13
N THR A 894 17.90 8.43 -24.78
CA THR A 894 18.90 8.92 -25.71
C THR A 894 20.16 9.20 -24.90
N ILE A 895 21.05 8.21 -24.81
CA ILE A 895 22.39 8.41 -24.28
C ILE A 895 23.13 9.23 -25.33
N ASP A 896 23.11 10.55 -25.14
CA ASP A 896 23.89 11.47 -25.95
C ASP A 896 25.36 11.35 -25.56
N CYS A 897 26.07 10.45 -26.25
CA CYS A 897 27.48 10.16 -26.02
C CYS A 897 28.42 11.31 -26.42
N THR A 898 27.90 12.50 -26.77
CA THR A 898 28.72 13.68 -27.11
C THR A 898 29.20 14.46 -25.88
N THR A 899 28.62 14.24 -24.69
CA THR A 899 29.11 14.84 -23.44
C THR A 899 29.92 13.81 -22.64
N GLY A 900 31.18 14.14 -22.35
CA GLY A 900 32.19 13.24 -21.77
C GLY A 900 32.01 12.91 -20.27
N TYR A 901 30.78 12.62 -19.83
CA TYR A 901 30.50 12.22 -18.44
C TYR A 901 30.36 10.71 -18.31
N THR A 902 31.13 10.12 -17.40
CA THR A 902 31.07 8.68 -17.10
C THR A 902 29.84 8.38 -16.24
N ILE A 903 28.69 8.15 -16.87
CA ILE A 903 27.45 7.75 -16.17
C ILE A 903 27.52 6.24 -15.86
N ARG A 904 27.47 5.89 -14.57
CA ARG A 904 27.29 4.49 -14.15
C ARG A 904 25.89 4.01 -14.53
N LEU A 905 25.81 3.11 -15.51
CA LEU A 905 24.59 2.39 -15.88
C LEU A 905 24.12 1.50 -14.72
N TYR A 906 23.12 1.97 -13.96
CA TYR A 906 22.31 1.12 -13.09
C TYR A 906 21.03 0.72 -13.81
N HIS A 907 21.09 -0.32 -14.63
CA HIS A 907 19.90 -1.07 -15.00
C HIS A 907 20.21 -2.55 -15.23
N LEU A 908 19.31 -3.41 -14.72
CA LEU A 908 19.24 -4.85 -14.96
C LEU A 908 20.49 -5.66 -14.58
N GLN A 909 20.57 -6.10 -13.31
CA GLN A 909 20.66 -7.55 -12.99
C GLN A 909 20.49 -7.80 -11.49
N SER A 910 19.45 -8.56 -11.12
CA SER A 910 19.36 -9.24 -9.83
C SER A 910 19.79 -10.70 -10.01
N TYR A 911 21.09 -10.92 -10.23
CA TYR A 911 21.72 -12.24 -10.07
C TYR A 911 22.66 -12.18 -8.86
N TYR A 912 22.11 -12.39 -7.66
CA TYR A 912 22.92 -12.78 -6.53
C TYR A 912 22.96 -14.30 -6.47
N TYR A 913 24.11 -14.87 -6.84
CA TYR A 913 24.51 -16.17 -6.29
C TYR A 913 24.86 -15.95 -4.81
N LEU A 914 24.28 -16.78 -3.94
CA LEU A 914 24.68 -16.85 -2.53
C LEU A 914 26.05 -17.53 -2.45
N LEU A 915 27.09 -16.74 -2.19
CA LEU A 915 28.31 -17.25 -1.55
C LEU A 915 28.07 -17.25 -0.03
N SER A 916 27.60 -18.38 0.49
CA SER A 916 27.50 -18.62 1.92
C SER A 916 28.89 -18.84 2.50
N LEU A 917 29.49 -17.79 3.08
CA LEU A 917 30.63 -17.92 3.97
C LEU A 917 30.14 -18.45 5.33
N SER A 918 30.15 -19.78 5.49
CA SER A 918 30.00 -20.41 6.80
C SER A 918 31.32 -20.32 7.57
N VAL A 919 31.46 -19.29 8.40
CA VAL A 919 32.53 -19.24 9.41
C VAL A 919 32.06 -20.03 10.64
N THR A 920 32.45 -21.30 10.72
CA THR A 920 32.35 -22.07 11.96
C THR A 920 33.53 -21.71 12.85
N SER A 921 33.27 -21.01 13.95
CA SER A 921 34.26 -20.81 15.01
C SER A 921 34.32 -22.08 15.88
N ASP A 922 35.30 -22.94 15.63
CA ASP A 922 35.63 -24.02 16.55
C ASP A 922 36.93 -23.70 17.32
N SER A 923 36.89 -23.83 18.63
CA SER A 923 37.94 -23.37 19.52
C SER A 923 38.95 -24.47 19.83
N SER A 924 40.06 -24.55 19.09
CA SER A 924 41.35 -25.03 19.64
C SER A 924 42.56 -24.86 18.71
N THR A 925 43.69 -24.45 19.32
CA THR A 925 45.10 -24.67 18.90
C THR A 925 45.61 -24.15 17.55
N THR A 926 46.26 -22.97 17.63
CA THR A 926 47.62 -22.64 17.10
C THR A 926 47.96 -22.71 15.60
N SER A 927 48.48 -21.56 15.14
CA SER A 927 49.37 -21.29 13.98
C SER A 927 48.74 -20.91 12.64
N ASP A 928 49.21 -19.77 12.09
CA ASP A 928 48.72 -19.14 10.87
C ASP A 928 49.32 -19.75 9.59
N ARG A 929 48.46 -19.97 8.57
CA ARG A 929 48.68 -19.63 7.15
C ARG A 929 47.54 -20.16 6.27
N LEU A 930 46.74 -19.25 5.71
CA LEU A 930 45.75 -19.58 4.66
C LEU A 930 46.35 -19.29 3.27
N THR A 931 46.32 -20.30 2.40
CA THR A 931 46.77 -20.20 1.00
C THR A 931 45.59 -20.53 0.08
N VAL A 932 45.40 -19.77 -0.99
CA VAL A 932 44.29 -19.97 -1.94
C VAL A 932 44.86 -20.28 -3.32
N GLU A 933 44.61 -21.48 -3.84
CA GLU A 933 44.90 -21.85 -5.23
C GLU A 933 43.64 -21.84 -6.11
N ILE A 934 43.81 -21.50 -7.38
CA ILE A 934 42.77 -21.54 -8.42
C ILE A 934 43.32 -22.37 -9.58
N SER A 935 42.58 -23.41 -9.99
CA SER A 935 42.94 -24.33 -11.08
C SER A 935 41.89 -24.28 -12.20
N LYS A 936 42.33 -24.49 -13.45
CA LYS A 936 41.58 -24.29 -14.69
C LYS A 936 41.77 -25.50 -15.61
N LYS A 937 40.72 -26.01 -16.29
CA LYS A 937 40.85 -27.06 -17.32
C LYS A 937 39.71 -27.04 -18.36
N ASP A 938 40.06 -27.47 -19.57
CA ASP A 938 39.26 -27.40 -20.82
C ASP A 938 38.64 -28.77 -21.25
N PRO A 939 37.75 -28.85 -22.28
CA PRO A 939 36.70 -29.89 -22.36
C PRO A 939 36.76 -30.94 -23.51
N VAL A 940 36.08 -32.09 -23.28
CA VAL A 940 35.62 -33.18 -24.20
C VAL A 940 34.45 -33.93 -23.49
N GLY A 941 33.43 -34.58 -24.09
CA GLY A 941 32.93 -34.69 -25.48
C GLY A 941 32.00 -35.92 -25.70
N THR A 942 31.28 -35.96 -26.84
CA THR A 942 30.45 -37.09 -27.41
C THR A 942 29.16 -37.58 -26.72
N CYS A 943 28.27 -38.20 -27.52
CA CYS A 943 26.90 -38.65 -27.21
C CYS A 943 26.81 -40.18 -27.02
N GLU A 944 25.77 -40.72 -26.35
CA GLU A 944 24.87 -41.79 -26.88
C GLU A 944 23.70 -42.22 -25.94
N GLN A 945 22.95 -43.25 -26.36
CA GLN A 945 21.53 -43.55 -26.16
C GLN A 945 21.10 -44.35 -24.88
N SER A 946 19.83 -44.16 -24.49
CA SER A 946 18.81 -45.19 -24.15
C SER A 946 18.69 -45.91 -22.77
N ALA A 947 17.40 -46.14 -22.41
CA ALA A 947 16.77 -47.38 -21.90
C ALA A 947 16.70 -47.78 -20.37
N TYR A 948 15.45 -48.00 -19.90
CA TYR A 948 14.96 -48.89 -18.80
C TYR A 948 15.42 -48.60 -17.33
N SER A 949 14.71 -48.96 -16.23
CA SER A 949 13.31 -49.41 -15.98
C SER A 949 12.93 -49.38 -14.48
N SER A 950 11.63 -49.21 -14.18
CA SER A 950 10.82 -49.65 -13.00
C SER A 950 11.46 -50.15 -11.68
N TYR A 951 10.93 -49.69 -10.52
CA TYR A 951 10.49 -50.55 -9.38
C TYR A 951 9.53 -49.79 -8.42
N ASN A 952 8.81 -50.51 -7.54
CA ASN A 952 7.54 -50.06 -6.90
C ASN A 952 7.53 -50.20 -5.35
N GLU A 953 6.80 -49.28 -4.67
CA GLU A 953 6.09 -49.34 -3.35
C GLU A 953 6.55 -50.25 -2.17
N ASN A 954 6.86 -49.67 -0.98
CA ASN A 954 5.95 -49.59 0.21
C ASN A 954 6.60 -49.26 1.59
N ASN A 955 5.92 -48.38 2.35
CA ASN A 955 5.73 -48.30 3.84
C ASN A 955 6.83 -47.95 4.90
N LEU A 956 6.47 -46.93 5.71
CA LEU A 956 6.77 -46.68 7.17
C LEU A 956 8.24 -46.36 7.58
N THR A 957 8.59 -45.48 8.54
CA THR A 957 7.91 -44.41 9.32
C THR A 957 8.95 -43.46 9.96
N ASP A 958 8.62 -42.16 10.06
CA ASP A 958 9.04 -41.15 11.06
C ASP A 958 10.50 -40.62 11.24
N ILE A 959 10.54 -39.32 11.64
CA ILE A 959 11.65 -38.47 12.16
C ILE A 959 12.62 -37.81 11.14
N ASP A 960 12.14 -36.68 10.60
CA ASP A 960 12.65 -35.29 10.75
C ASP A 960 14.11 -34.85 10.40
N TYR A 961 14.20 -33.56 10.04
CA TYR A 961 15.36 -32.67 9.78
C TYR A 961 16.17 -32.72 8.46
N ASN A 962 16.16 -31.54 7.81
CA ASN A 962 17.21 -30.91 6.99
C ASN A 962 17.53 -31.36 5.54
N SER A 963 17.16 -30.44 4.63
CA SER A 963 17.95 -29.89 3.50
C SER A 963 18.75 -30.81 2.56
N ARG A 964 18.32 -30.80 1.28
CA ARG A 964 19.24 -30.74 0.11
C ARG A 964 18.54 -30.18 -1.13
N LEU A 965 18.96 -28.99 -1.57
CA LEU A 965 18.72 -28.55 -2.95
C LEU A 965 19.67 -29.30 -3.87
N PHE A 966 19.14 -29.91 -4.93
CA PHE A 966 19.95 -30.21 -6.11
C PHE A 966 20.07 -28.94 -6.97
N LEU A 967 21.31 -28.45 -7.07
CA LEU A 967 21.75 -27.56 -8.14
C LEU A 967 22.13 -28.44 -9.33
N ASP A 968 21.65 -28.07 -10.52
CA ASP A 968 22.29 -28.48 -11.77
C ASP A 968 22.48 -27.26 -12.67
N CYS A 969 23.72 -27.09 -13.13
CA CYS A 969 24.13 -26.03 -14.05
C CYS A 969 24.71 -26.64 -15.32
N SER A 970 24.31 -26.12 -16.48
CA SER A 970 25.04 -26.33 -17.73
C SER A 970 24.89 -25.13 -18.66
N TRP A 971 26.01 -24.67 -19.22
CA TRP A 971 26.16 -23.48 -20.07
C TRP A 971 26.80 -23.86 -21.41
N THR A 972 26.34 -23.24 -22.52
CA THR A 972 27.09 -22.92 -23.77
C THR A 972 26.15 -22.02 -24.63
N MET A 973 26.47 -20.82 -25.15
CA MET A 973 27.59 -20.35 -26.02
C MET A 973 27.68 -21.10 -27.36
N VAL A 974 27.78 -20.52 -28.57
CA VAL A 974 27.74 -19.14 -29.14
C VAL A 974 27.35 -19.29 -30.65
N SER A 975 26.82 -18.26 -31.34
CA SER A 975 27.26 -17.80 -32.70
C SER A 975 26.23 -17.02 -33.52
N SER A 976 26.66 -15.90 -34.12
CA SER A 976 26.24 -15.28 -35.41
C SER A 976 24.75 -14.91 -35.64
N THR A 977 24.37 -13.82 -36.32
CA THR A 977 25.08 -12.73 -37.04
C THR A 977 24.16 -11.50 -37.09
N MET A 978 24.70 -10.28 -37.05
CA MET A 978 24.13 -9.16 -37.82
C MET A 978 25.25 -8.34 -38.46
N HIS A 979 25.22 -8.26 -39.78
CA HIS A 979 26.02 -7.36 -40.60
C HIS A 979 25.39 -5.95 -40.66
N ASN A 980 26.18 -5.02 -41.21
CA ASN A 980 25.80 -3.70 -41.71
C ASN A 980 25.53 -2.59 -40.67
N CYS A 981 26.61 -1.88 -40.31
CA CYS A 981 26.68 -0.45 -40.58
C CYS A 981 28.10 -0.08 -41.03
N THR A 982 28.21 0.80 -42.02
CA THR A 982 29.43 0.99 -42.81
C THR A 982 30.42 1.96 -42.16
N THR A 983 31.71 1.63 -42.31
CA THR A 983 32.93 2.36 -42.01
C THR A 983 32.86 3.90 -42.12
N ILE A 984 33.34 4.60 -41.09
CA ILE A 984 33.98 5.92 -41.24
C ILE A 984 35.47 5.73 -40.94
N THR A 985 36.31 6.08 -41.90
CA THR A 985 37.77 6.05 -41.84
C THR A 985 38.32 7.27 -41.10
N LEU A 986 39.29 7.06 -40.22
CA LEU A 986 40.25 8.08 -39.80
C LEU A 986 41.65 7.48 -39.87
N SER A 987 42.58 8.25 -40.44
CA SER A 987 43.88 7.78 -40.91
C SER A 987 44.95 7.73 -39.82
N MET A 988 45.82 6.73 -39.88
CA MET A 988 47.15 6.76 -39.28
C MET A 988 48.20 6.87 -40.39
N VAL A 989 48.97 7.96 -40.43
CA VAL A 989 50.26 8.01 -41.15
C VAL A 989 51.23 8.93 -40.40
N ASN A 990 52.14 8.34 -39.62
CA ASN A 990 53.58 8.51 -39.82
C ASN A 990 54.38 7.54 -38.92
N THR A 991 55.44 6.96 -39.51
CA THR A 991 56.27 5.85 -39.00
C THR A 991 57.76 6.18 -39.32
N PRO A 992 58.76 5.28 -39.20
CA PRO A 992 59.22 4.49 -38.04
C PRO A 992 60.76 4.56 -37.82
N SER A 993 61.28 4.04 -36.69
CA SER A 993 62.62 3.39 -36.57
C SER A 993 62.75 2.75 -35.17
N GLN A 994 62.87 1.42 -35.06
CA GLN A 994 64.08 0.60 -35.04
C GLN A 994 65.00 0.74 -33.80
N PHE A 995 65.13 -0.39 -33.10
CA PHE A 995 66.23 -0.99 -32.29
C PHE A 995 65.69 -1.51 -30.94
N LYS A 996 66.13 -2.63 -30.35
CA LYS A 996 66.53 -3.99 -30.78
C LYS A 996 66.71 -4.78 -29.46
N ARG A 997 66.53 -6.11 -29.49
CA ARG A 997 66.61 -7.07 -28.35
C ARG A 997 67.81 -6.91 -27.38
N GLY A 998 67.60 -7.33 -26.12
CA GLY A 998 68.66 -7.77 -25.18
C GLY A 998 68.12 -8.71 -24.09
N TYR A 999 68.78 -9.86 -23.88
CA TYR A 999 68.56 -10.81 -22.77
C TYR A 999 69.36 -10.39 -21.52
N ILE A 1000 69.09 -11.00 -20.35
CA ILE A 1000 70.00 -11.40 -19.22
C ILE A 1000 69.52 -11.01 -17.80
N ARG A 1001 69.35 -12.06 -16.97
CA ARG A 1001 69.59 -12.30 -15.52
C ARG A 1001 69.54 -11.18 -14.45
N ASP A 1002 68.87 -11.57 -13.35
CA ASP A 1002 69.29 -11.52 -11.91
C ASP A 1002 69.71 -10.24 -11.16
N THR A 1003 69.31 -10.26 -9.88
CA THR A 1003 69.92 -9.64 -8.66
C THR A 1003 69.79 -8.14 -8.34
N LYS A 1004 68.99 -7.88 -7.28
CA LYS A 1004 69.28 -7.14 -6.02
C LYS A 1004 69.71 -5.64 -6.00
N HIS A 1005 69.05 -4.94 -5.05
CA HIS A 1005 69.43 -3.73 -4.27
C HIS A 1005 69.21 -2.29 -4.81
N MET A 1006 68.30 -1.58 -4.09
CA MET A 1006 68.28 -0.13 -3.74
C MET A 1006 68.16 0.92 -4.88
N SER A 1007 67.63 2.13 -4.68
CA SER A 1007 67.27 2.90 -3.46
C SER A 1007 65.94 3.67 -3.60
N LYS A 1008 65.20 3.88 -2.49
CA LYS A 1008 65.00 5.19 -1.82
C LYS A 1008 65.35 6.44 -2.65
N SER A 1009 64.33 7.03 -3.32
CA SER A 1009 64.33 8.43 -3.80
C SER A 1009 62.96 8.96 -4.30
N ARG A 1010 61.87 8.18 -4.26
CA ARG A 1010 60.55 8.60 -4.79
C ARG A 1010 59.51 9.03 -3.76
N GLU A 1011 59.66 8.68 -2.48
CA GLU A 1011 58.69 9.08 -1.45
C GLU A 1011 58.83 10.56 -1.05
N GLU A 1012 60.06 11.05 -0.84
CA GLU A 1012 60.30 12.43 -0.38
C GLU A 1012 59.77 13.49 -1.37
N LEU A 1013 59.89 13.23 -2.68
CA LEU A 1013 59.31 14.09 -3.73
C LEU A 1013 57.77 14.07 -3.77
N PHE A 1014 57.14 12.98 -3.31
CA PHE A 1014 55.68 12.88 -3.22
C PHE A 1014 55.15 13.58 -1.96
N THR A 1015 55.86 13.42 -0.83
CA THR A 1015 55.48 14.08 0.43
C THR A 1015 55.58 15.60 0.35
N GLN A 1016 56.63 16.15 -0.29
CA GLN A 1016 56.72 17.61 -0.53
C GLN A 1016 55.57 18.13 -1.40
N TRP A 1017 55.17 17.39 -2.44
CA TRP A 1017 54.04 17.79 -3.29
C TRP A 1017 52.71 17.82 -2.53
N CYS A 1018 52.43 16.80 -1.71
CA CYS A 1018 51.20 16.77 -0.91
C CYS A 1018 51.16 17.86 0.19
N SER A 1019 52.28 18.17 0.85
CA SER A 1019 52.31 19.19 1.90
C SER A 1019 52.03 20.61 1.38
N GLN A 1020 52.34 20.90 0.10
CA GLN A 1020 52.23 22.25 -0.45
C GLN A 1020 50.88 22.55 -1.16
N HIS A 1021 49.94 21.61 -1.17
CA HIS A 1021 48.59 21.81 -1.74
C HIS A 1021 47.43 21.62 -0.74
N ILE A 1022 47.69 21.06 0.45
CA ILE A 1022 46.65 20.89 1.48
C ILE A 1022 46.33 22.20 2.23
N CYS A 1023 47.26 23.16 2.30
CA CYS A 1023 47.03 24.45 2.97
C CYS A 1023 46.15 25.45 2.20
N ASN A 1024 45.86 25.24 0.90
CA ASN A 1024 44.98 26.11 0.10
C ASN A 1024 43.54 25.58 -0.03
N LEU A 1025 43.18 24.55 0.73
CA LEU A 1025 41.84 23.94 0.76
C LEU A 1025 41.12 24.13 2.11
N ILE A 1026 41.67 24.96 3.01
CA ILE A 1026 41.12 25.30 4.32
C ILE A 1026 41.18 26.84 4.55
N SER A 1027 40.70 27.58 3.55
CA SER A 1027 40.34 29.00 3.61
C SER A 1027 39.11 29.25 2.74
#